data_AF-A0A165FSA5-F1
#
_entry.id   AF-A0A165FSA5-F1
#
_cell.length_a   1.000
_cell.length_b   1.000
_cell.length_c   1.000
_cell.angle_alpha   90.00
_cell.angle_beta   90.00
_cell.angle_gamma   90.00
#
_symmetry.space_group_name_H-M   'P 1'
#
loop_
_entity.id
_entity.type
_entity.pdbx_description
1 polymer ?
#
loop_
_entity_poly.entity_id
_entity_poly.type
_entity_poly.pdbx_seq_one_letter_code
_entity_poly.pdbx_strand_id
1 'polypeptide(L)'
;MAHPHHIDPLSLPFTPIPPSSSPDATVKLTLLHCGELTANRVMWRQRDTLEEMAEHETAVIFAAVIEKTVDGKTERWMWDLGIVSDLSKLGPEMEAAMRPMATLNVPPSAQLPELLTHLSPPPATLDTLTGIILSHAHVDHAGALNEFPAELPVIAAPGTKTWMDRTPDAEKPIPAWFWSHPKFIGEVGEEGAKGKGKAWESIGSYERAWNFFGDGSLWLMQAPGHCPGHQVALCRVSTYPDTYVLFGGDTCHSRYIYTPFPTPVARSDVACWAHPAEGPADTTKGTHTMHTDLKEAYKSIARLTRMEMEDDIMCVLAHETMYSEQAHHVDPQSLAFVPIPASASPDAIVKLTALNVGELNARFVQFRQRDTLEEMKAPELIVIFSWVVEKIIDGKMERWMWDMGLVSDKERLGPELAREMDSRFVFNVPPSAQLPELYKRLSPPPATLDTLSGLILSHVHVDHYGALDEFPAEIPLIVGPGTKAWVDTSSDDDRPIPLSFWKHPKVISEVGEEGARGRGKQWQKVGSFDKGWDFFGDGSMWIMQAPGHCPGHQVALCRVSTSPDTYVLLSGDTCHSRYIYSPFPGPDLRSDVACWVHPSHGPPGSEKGETTMHVDLEEAYRSIARLTRMEMEDNVICIVAHETEMARELDLGIGQMKQGWDKWKENGWKKGKESGIQPTPISH
;
A
#
# COMPACT_ATOMS: atom_id res chain seq x y z
N MET A 1 17.77 21.01 3.58
CA MET A 1 17.93 21.76 4.85
C MET A 1 16.62 21.64 5.61
N ALA A 2 16.61 21.37 6.91
CA ALA A 2 15.37 21.34 7.68
C ALA A 2 14.67 22.69 7.59
N HIS A 3 13.39 22.70 7.17
CA HIS A 3 12.59 23.90 7.06
C HIS A 3 12.40 24.52 8.48
N PRO A 4 12.43 25.85 8.65
CA PRO A 4 12.67 26.53 9.94
C PRO A 4 11.64 26.26 11.05
N HIS A 5 10.53 25.59 10.72
CA HIS A 5 9.43 25.31 11.65
C HIS A 5 9.33 23.85 12.09
N HIS A 6 10.02 22.90 11.42
CA HIS A 6 9.98 21.50 11.83
C HIS A 6 10.70 21.31 13.16
N ILE A 7 10.03 20.61 14.07
CA ILE A 7 10.57 20.24 15.37
C ILE A 7 10.95 18.77 15.29
N ASP A 8 12.17 18.45 15.71
CA ASP A 8 12.63 17.07 15.84
C ASP A 8 11.74 16.35 16.88
N PRO A 9 10.94 15.35 16.49
CA PRO A 9 10.08 14.61 17.41
C PRO A 9 10.87 13.97 18.57
N LEU A 10 12.11 13.55 18.33
CA LEU A 10 12.97 12.95 19.36
C LEU A 10 13.49 13.97 20.38
N SER A 11 13.42 15.27 20.05
CA SER A 11 13.76 16.34 21.00
C SER A 11 12.66 16.61 22.03
N LEU A 12 11.45 16.08 21.82
CA LEU A 12 10.33 16.26 22.74
C LEU A 12 10.49 15.39 23.99
N PRO A 13 10.11 15.88 25.18
CA PRO A 13 10.03 15.04 26.37
C PRO A 13 9.01 13.91 26.14
N PHE A 14 9.36 12.70 26.56
CA PHE A 14 8.48 11.55 26.44
C PHE A 14 8.25 10.91 27.81
N THR A 15 7.01 10.97 28.30
CA THR A 15 6.58 10.32 29.53
C THR A 15 6.05 8.93 29.16
N PRO A 16 6.62 7.82 29.66
CA PRO A 16 6.14 6.49 29.31
C PRO A 16 4.64 6.33 29.56
N ILE A 17 3.93 5.71 28.63
CA ILE A 17 2.52 5.36 28.82
C ILE A 17 2.44 4.34 29.96
N PRO A 18 1.64 4.59 31.02
CA PRO A 18 1.53 3.64 32.12
C PRO A 18 1.00 2.30 31.63
N PRO A 19 1.58 1.16 32.02
CA PRO A 19 1.10 -0.15 31.59
C PRO A 19 -0.33 -0.40 32.07
N SER A 20 -1.05 -1.30 31.41
CA SER A 20 -2.40 -1.65 31.84
C SER A 20 -2.46 -2.20 33.27
N SER A 21 -3.34 -1.61 34.07
CA SER A 21 -3.59 -2.06 35.46
C SER A 21 -4.67 -3.14 35.55
N SER A 22 -5.34 -3.45 34.44
CA SER A 22 -6.42 -4.43 34.32
C SER A 22 -6.54 -4.90 32.87
N PRO A 23 -6.92 -6.18 32.61
CA PRO A 23 -7.26 -6.63 31.26
C PRO A 23 -8.42 -5.85 30.64
N ASP A 24 -9.28 -5.25 31.48
CA ASP A 24 -10.43 -4.46 31.04
C ASP A 24 -10.06 -3.02 30.66
N ALA A 25 -8.79 -2.61 30.80
CA ALA A 25 -8.32 -1.26 30.49
C ALA A 25 -8.18 -1.01 28.97
N THR A 26 -9.14 -1.49 28.18
CA THR A 26 -9.20 -1.33 26.73
C THR A 26 -10.51 -0.70 26.29
N VAL A 27 -10.51 -0.08 25.12
CA VAL A 27 -11.70 0.31 24.37
C VAL A 27 -11.80 -0.51 23.08
N LYS A 28 -13.01 -0.76 22.62
CA LYS A 28 -13.26 -1.23 21.25
C LYS A 28 -13.51 -0.02 20.36
N LEU A 29 -12.86 0.01 19.21
CA LEU A 29 -12.97 1.09 18.24
C LEU A 29 -13.71 0.60 17.00
N THR A 30 -14.49 1.47 16.38
CA THR A 30 -14.97 1.29 15.01
C THR A 30 -14.78 2.59 14.25
N LEU A 31 -13.93 2.55 13.23
CA LEU A 31 -13.71 3.69 12.32
C LEU A 31 -14.84 3.73 11.29
N LEU A 32 -15.35 4.92 11.03
CA LEU A 32 -16.48 5.18 10.15
C LEU A 32 -16.04 6.10 9.02
N HIS A 33 -16.20 5.66 7.77
CA HIS A 33 -15.94 6.45 6.59
C HIS A 33 -17.17 7.31 6.27
N CYS A 34 -17.14 8.57 6.69
CA CYS A 34 -18.26 9.50 6.60
C CYS A 34 -18.36 10.25 5.26
N GLY A 35 -17.65 9.76 4.25
CA GLY A 35 -17.62 10.33 2.90
C GLY A 35 -16.27 10.98 2.61
N GLU A 36 -16.25 11.77 1.55
CA GLU A 36 -15.02 12.35 1.01
C GLU A 36 -15.18 13.84 0.72
N LEU A 37 -14.08 14.57 0.86
CA LEU A 37 -13.91 15.97 0.49
C LEU A 37 -12.85 16.08 -0.61
N THR A 38 -13.21 16.64 -1.76
CA THR A 38 -12.27 16.98 -2.83
C THR A 38 -12.06 18.48 -2.87
N ALA A 39 -10.82 18.92 -2.70
CA ALA A 39 -10.44 20.33 -2.74
C ALA A 39 -9.11 20.52 -3.47
N ASN A 40 -8.69 21.78 -3.67
CA ASN A 40 -7.35 22.05 -4.20
C ASN A 40 -6.29 21.44 -3.26
N ARG A 41 -5.25 20.86 -3.84
CA ARG A 41 -4.18 20.12 -3.16
C ARG A 41 -3.50 20.95 -2.09
N VAL A 42 -3.41 22.26 -2.32
CA VAL A 42 -2.91 23.21 -1.33
C VAL A 42 -3.71 23.23 -0.03
N MET A 43 -4.95 22.74 0.02
CA MET A 43 -5.65 22.63 1.31
C MET A 43 -5.02 21.51 2.16
N TRP A 44 -4.53 20.44 1.57
CA TRP A 44 -4.03 19.27 2.30
C TRP A 44 -2.56 19.37 2.68
N ARG A 45 -1.72 19.95 1.81
CA ARG A 45 -0.26 20.09 2.03
C ARG A 45 0.38 21.15 1.11
N GLN A 46 1.52 21.69 1.54
CA GLN A 46 2.28 22.62 0.70
C GLN A 46 2.88 21.92 -0.52
N ARG A 47 2.88 22.61 -1.67
CA ARG A 47 3.58 22.21 -2.90
C ARG A 47 4.53 23.31 -3.39
N ASP A 48 5.47 22.92 -4.24
CA ASP A 48 6.55 23.80 -4.70
C ASP A 48 6.06 24.75 -5.81
N THR A 49 5.23 24.22 -6.71
CA THR A 49 4.68 24.95 -7.85
C THR A 49 3.21 25.31 -7.65
N LEU A 50 2.80 26.38 -8.32
CA LEU A 50 1.42 26.87 -8.30
C LEU A 50 0.47 25.90 -9.02
N GLU A 51 0.94 25.24 -10.07
CA GLU A 51 0.20 24.20 -10.80
C GLU A 51 -0.14 23.02 -9.88
N GLU A 52 0.84 22.51 -9.13
CA GLU A 52 0.62 21.43 -8.17
C GLU A 52 -0.30 21.85 -7.01
N MET A 53 -0.25 23.11 -6.59
CA MET A 53 -1.15 23.66 -5.56
C MET A 53 -2.60 23.70 -6.04
N ALA A 54 -2.82 23.92 -7.33
CA ALA A 54 -4.12 24.04 -7.97
C ALA A 54 -4.76 22.71 -8.39
N GLU A 55 -3.99 21.62 -8.45
CA GLU A 55 -4.53 20.27 -8.68
C GLU A 55 -5.55 19.90 -7.59
N HIS A 56 -6.54 19.07 -7.89
CA HIS A 56 -7.47 18.58 -6.88
C HIS A 56 -6.93 17.34 -6.18
N GLU A 57 -7.30 17.18 -4.91
CA GLU A 57 -7.01 16.01 -4.11
C GLU A 57 -8.20 15.70 -3.20
N THR A 58 -8.49 14.41 -3.06
CA THR A 58 -9.60 13.88 -2.26
C THR A 58 -9.06 13.33 -0.95
N ALA A 59 -9.65 13.77 0.16
CA ALA A 59 -9.43 13.18 1.46
C ALA A 59 -10.72 12.56 2.00
N VAL A 60 -10.55 11.54 2.82
CA VAL A 60 -11.66 10.91 3.53
C VAL A 60 -12.05 11.77 4.73
N ILE A 61 -13.31 11.67 5.16
CA ILE A 61 -13.79 12.24 6.41
C ILE A 61 -14.05 11.06 7.36
N PHE A 62 -13.22 10.92 8.40
CA PHE A 62 -13.42 9.88 9.39
C PHE A 62 -14.16 10.37 10.64
N ALA A 63 -15.02 9.51 11.17
CA ALA A 63 -15.48 9.54 12.55
C ALA A 63 -15.21 8.18 13.19
N ALA A 64 -15.34 8.05 14.52
CA ALA A 64 -15.21 6.75 15.16
C ALA A 64 -16.21 6.54 16.29
N VAL A 65 -16.51 5.27 16.58
CA VAL A 65 -17.24 4.85 17.77
C VAL A 65 -16.25 4.23 18.75
N ILE A 66 -16.23 4.77 19.97
CA ILE A 66 -15.43 4.28 21.09
C ILE A 66 -16.37 3.57 22.07
N GLU A 67 -16.23 2.25 22.20
CA GLU A 67 -17.03 1.43 23.11
C GLU A 67 -16.22 1.00 24.33
N LYS A 68 -16.78 1.19 25.53
CA LYS A 68 -16.19 0.74 26.79
C LYS A 68 -17.24 0.08 27.67
N THR A 69 -16.93 -1.06 28.28
CA THR A 69 -17.76 -1.58 29.36
C THR A 69 -17.36 -0.91 30.67
N VAL A 70 -18.32 -0.22 31.28
CA VAL A 70 -18.19 0.50 32.54
C VAL A 70 -19.29 0.02 33.48
N ASP A 71 -18.91 -0.52 34.64
CA ASP A 71 -19.85 -0.99 35.68
C ASP A 71 -20.94 -1.94 35.13
N GLY A 72 -20.56 -2.80 34.17
CA GLY A 72 -21.43 -3.79 33.52
C GLY A 72 -22.32 -3.25 32.39
N LYS A 73 -22.17 -1.98 32.00
CA LYS A 73 -22.88 -1.35 30.89
C LYS A 73 -21.91 -0.94 29.79
N THR A 74 -22.28 -1.17 28.53
CA THR A 74 -21.55 -0.63 27.38
C THR A 74 -21.86 0.85 27.24
N GLU A 75 -20.85 1.70 27.39
CA GLU A 75 -20.87 3.08 26.96
C GLU A 75 -20.38 3.18 25.52
N ARG A 76 -21.03 4.03 24.71
CA ARG A 76 -20.66 4.30 23.31
C ARG A 76 -20.48 5.78 23.09
N TRP A 77 -19.28 6.18 22.74
CA TRP A 77 -18.92 7.58 22.51
C TRP A 77 -18.58 7.79 21.04
N MET A 78 -19.18 8.79 20.41
CA MET A 78 -18.73 9.25 19.09
C MET A 78 -17.46 10.08 19.24
N TRP A 79 -16.49 9.84 18.37
CA TRP A 79 -15.35 10.71 18.11
C TRP A 79 -15.55 11.37 16.75
N ASP A 80 -15.78 12.68 16.77
CA ASP A 80 -16.21 13.49 15.62
C ASP A 80 -17.51 12.97 14.95
N LEU A 81 -18.05 13.80 14.05
CA LEU A 81 -19.39 13.62 13.48
C LEU A 81 -19.41 13.74 11.94
N GLY A 82 -18.27 13.93 11.29
CA GLY A 82 -18.25 14.16 9.85
C GLY A 82 -19.04 15.40 9.42
N ILE A 83 -19.49 15.39 8.16
CA ILE A 83 -20.28 16.45 7.55
C ILE A 83 -21.60 15.91 7.00
N VAL A 84 -22.62 16.77 6.94
CA VAL A 84 -23.91 16.46 6.33
C VAL A 84 -23.80 16.41 4.79
N SER A 85 -24.56 15.51 4.16
CA SER A 85 -24.64 15.46 2.69
C SER A 85 -25.38 16.65 2.08
N ASP A 86 -26.29 17.25 2.84
CA ASP A 86 -27.07 18.43 2.45
C ASP A 86 -26.55 19.66 3.19
N LEU A 87 -25.67 20.43 2.54
CA LEU A 87 -25.07 21.63 3.09
C LEU A 87 -26.07 22.71 3.50
N SER A 88 -27.30 22.70 2.98
CA SER A 88 -28.31 23.68 3.39
C SER A 88 -28.69 23.55 4.87
N LYS A 89 -28.48 22.36 5.47
CA LYS A 89 -28.64 22.13 6.92
C LYS A 89 -27.64 22.90 7.77
N LEU A 90 -26.52 23.34 7.21
CA LEU A 90 -25.53 24.18 7.90
C LEU A 90 -25.97 25.65 7.95
N GLY A 91 -26.97 26.03 7.16
CA GLY A 91 -27.43 27.41 7.05
C GLY A 91 -26.78 28.15 5.88
N PRO A 92 -27.42 29.23 5.39
CA PRO A 92 -27.12 29.84 4.10
C PRO A 92 -25.72 30.44 4.01
N GLU A 93 -25.20 30.98 5.11
CA GLU A 93 -23.86 31.58 5.15
C GLU A 93 -22.76 30.52 5.02
N MET A 94 -22.85 29.44 5.83
CA MET A 94 -21.89 28.34 5.80
C MET A 94 -21.96 27.55 4.48
N GLU A 95 -23.17 27.32 3.97
CA GLU A 95 -23.39 26.71 2.66
C GLU A 95 -22.68 27.52 1.55
N ALA A 96 -22.84 28.85 1.55
CA ALA A 96 -22.21 29.72 0.56
C ALA A 96 -20.68 29.74 0.68
N ALA A 97 -20.13 29.61 1.89
CA ALA A 97 -18.69 29.53 2.13
C ALA A 97 -18.09 28.17 1.70
N MET A 98 -18.78 27.07 1.95
CA MET A 98 -18.30 25.71 1.68
C MET A 98 -18.30 25.33 0.20
N ARG A 99 -19.36 25.68 -0.54
CA ARG A 99 -19.54 25.30 -1.96
C ARG A 99 -18.36 25.64 -2.88
N PRO A 100 -17.70 26.81 -2.78
CA PRO A 100 -16.55 27.12 -3.60
C PRO A 100 -15.23 26.50 -3.11
N MET A 101 -15.15 26.05 -1.85
CA MET A 101 -13.92 25.51 -1.28
C MET A 101 -13.69 24.04 -1.62
N ALA A 102 -14.76 23.24 -1.64
CA ALA A 102 -14.63 21.81 -1.83
C ALA A 102 -15.89 21.16 -2.42
N THR A 103 -15.67 20.05 -3.11
CA THR A 103 -16.73 19.12 -3.54
C THR A 103 -16.87 18.01 -2.52
N LEU A 104 -18.11 17.69 -2.14
CA LEU A 104 -18.42 16.65 -1.16
C LEU A 104 -19.02 15.42 -1.85
N ASN A 105 -18.51 14.25 -1.48
CA ASN A 105 -19.11 12.95 -1.79
C ASN A 105 -19.52 12.26 -0.48
N VAL A 106 -20.73 12.58 -0.01
CA VAL A 106 -21.32 11.99 1.20
C VAL A 106 -22.63 11.31 0.79
N PRO A 107 -22.57 10.08 0.25
CA PRO A 107 -23.78 9.34 -0.09
C PRO A 107 -24.60 9.04 1.17
N PRO A 108 -25.90 8.74 1.06
CA PRO A 108 -26.73 8.39 2.22
C PRO A 108 -26.14 7.24 3.06
N SER A 109 -25.46 6.29 2.43
CA SER A 109 -24.76 5.18 3.10
C SER A 109 -23.55 5.59 3.94
N ALA A 110 -23.01 6.79 3.72
CA ALA A 110 -21.90 7.36 4.47
C ALA A 110 -22.36 8.31 5.59
N GLN A 111 -23.66 8.53 5.76
CA GLN A 111 -24.17 9.33 6.87
C GLN A 111 -24.13 8.53 8.17
N LEU A 112 -23.77 9.19 9.27
CA LEU A 112 -23.58 8.53 10.55
C LEU A 112 -24.80 7.74 11.05
N PRO A 113 -26.05 8.25 11.00
CA PRO A 113 -27.20 7.47 11.42
C PRO A 113 -27.32 6.12 10.70
N GLU A 114 -26.95 6.05 9.41
CA GLU A 114 -26.95 4.81 8.63
C GLU A 114 -25.74 3.93 8.99
N LEU A 115 -24.54 4.50 9.06
CA LEU A 115 -23.31 3.77 9.40
C LEU A 115 -23.40 3.08 10.77
N LEU A 116 -24.05 3.73 11.74
CA LEU A 116 -24.25 3.16 13.08
C LEU A 116 -25.09 1.88 13.07
N THR A 117 -25.97 1.70 12.08
CA THR A 117 -26.78 0.47 11.96
C THR A 117 -25.94 -0.77 11.64
N HIS A 118 -24.75 -0.59 11.07
CA HIS A 118 -23.82 -1.67 10.73
C HIS A 118 -22.94 -2.12 11.90
N LEU A 119 -22.97 -1.41 13.03
CA LEU A 119 -22.18 -1.78 14.21
C LEU A 119 -22.57 -3.16 14.73
N SER A 120 -21.56 -3.97 15.05
CA SER A 120 -21.76 -5.31 15.62
C SER A 120 -21.28 -5.37 17.08
N PRO A 121 -22.10 -5.88 18.02
CA PRO A 121 -23.43 -6.46 17.82
C PRO A 121 -24.50 -5.39 17.46
N PRO A 122 -25.36 -5.65 16.45
CA PRO A 122 -26.33 -4.67 15.98
C PRO A 122 -27.60 -4.62 16.86
N PRO A 123 -28.33 -3.48 16.85
CA PRO A 123 -27.95 -2.18 16.31
C PRO A 123 -27.52 -1.21 17.43
N ALA A 124 -26.43 -0.48 17.22
CA ALA A 124 -26.24 0.78 17.92
C ALA A 124 -27.07 1.84 17.15
N THR A 125 -28.21 2.22 17.70
CA THR A 125 -29.00 3.35 17.19
C THR A 125 -28.58 4.64 17.90
N LEU A 126 -28.98 5.82 17.39
CA LEU A 126 -28.60 7.11 17.97
C LEU A 126 -28.93 7.23 19.48
N ASP A 127 -29.99 6.56 19.93
CA ASP A 127 -30.44 6.47 21.32
C ASP A 127 -29.58 5.55 22.21
N THR A 128 -28.69 4.75 21.62
CA THR A 128 -27.72 3.92 22.37
C THR A 128 -26.40 4.61 22.64
N LEU A 129 -26.20 5.82 22.09
CA LEU A 129 -25.00 6.60 22.32
C LEU A 129 -25.01 7.18 23.74
N THR A 130 -23.84 7.15 24.37
CA THR A 130 -23.59 7.77 25.67
C THR A 130 -23.28 9.26 25.52
N GLY A 131 -22.53 9.63 24.49
CA GLY A 131 -22.13 11.01 24.25
C GLY A 131 -21.28 11.19 22.99
N ILE A 132 -20.88 12.43 22.76
CA ILE A 132 -20.05 12.88 21.64
C ILE A 132 -18.80 13.56 22.21
N ILE A 133 -17.64 13.22 21.67
CA ILE A 133 -16.36 13.87 21.91
C ILE A 133 -15.90 14.43 20.57
N LEU A 134 -15.66 15.74 20.51
CA LEU A 134 -15.15 16.41 19.32
C LEU A 134 -13.65 16.61 19.45
N SER A 135 -12.88 16.26 18.41
CA SER A 135 -11.49 16.66 18.25
C SER A 135 -11.39 18.19 18.22
N HIS A 136 -12.29 18.84 17.49
CA HIS A 136 -12.51 20.28 17.46
C HIS A 136 -13.83 20.64 16.78
N ALA A 137 -14.14 21.94 16.68
CA ALA A 137 -15.43 22.45 16.20
C ALA A 137 -15.37 23.04 14.78
N HIS A 138 -14.75 22.33 13.82
CA HIS A 138 -14.93 22.61 12.39
C HIS A 138 -16.09 21.81 11.82
N VAL A 139 -16.61 22.27 10.68
CA VAL A 139 -17.85 21.79 10.05
C VAL A 139 -17.78 20.33 9.59
N ASP A 140 -16.61 19.83 9.25
CA ASP A 140 -16.30 18.45 8.87
C ASP A 140 -16.10 17.51 10.06
N HIS A 141 -16.09 18.04 11.29
CA HIS A 141 -16.03 17.26 12.53
C HIS A 141 -17.31 17.39 13.35
N ALA A 142 -18.07 18.45 13.16
CA ALA A 142 -19.26 18.79 13.91
C ALA A 142 -20.53 18.96 13.05
N GLY A 143 -20.42 18.88 11.72
CA GLY A 143 -21.47 19.31 10.80
C GLY A 143 -22.75 18.51 10.91
N ALA A 144 -22.66 17.23 11.25
CA ALA A 144 -23.81 16.36 11.44
C ALA A 144 -24.47 16.47 12.83
N LEU A 145 -24.01 17.38 13.71
CA LEU A 145 -24.52 17.47 15.09
C LEU A 145 -26.04 17.61 15.19
N ASN A 146 -26.68 18.32 14.26
CA ASN A 146 -28.14 18.47 14.21
C ASN A 146 -28.91 17.18 13.90
N GLU A 147 -28.24 16.12 13.44
CA GLU A 147 -28.84 14.81 13.20
C GLU A 147 -28.86 13.93 14.45
N PHE A 148 -28.14 14.36 15.51
CA PHE A 148 -28.06 13.64 16.79
C PHE A 148 -29.10 14.16 17.79
N PRO A 149 -29.60 13.30 18.69
CA PRO A 149 -30.53 13.71 19.73
C PRO A 149 -30.02 14.89 20.54
N ALA A 150 -30.87 15.90 20.68
CA ALA A 150 -30.62 17.13 21.43
C ALA A 150 -30.14 16.88 22.89
N GLU A 151 -30.54 15.74 23.44
CA GLU A 151 -30.26 15.28 24.80
C GLU A 151 -28.89 14.59 24.97
N LEU A 152 -28.11 14.41 23.89
CA LEU A 152 -26.84 13.70 23.93
C LEU A 152 -25.70 14.66 24.36
N PRO A 153 -24.90 14.32 25.37
CA PRO A 153 -23.86 15.22 25.86
C PRO A 153 -22.73 15.38 24.85
N VAL A 154 -22.34 16.63 24.58
CA VAL A 154 -21.20 16.98 23.72
C VAL A 154 -20.06 17.53 24.56
N ILE A 155 -18.86 16.96 24.37
CA ILE A 155 -17.61 17.36 25.02
C ILE A 155 -16.64 17.87 23.95
N ALA A 156 -16.06 19.04 24.18
CA ALA A 156 -15.00 19.61 23.33
C ALA A 156 -13.69 19.76 24.10
N ALA A 157 -12.61 20.10 23.39
CA ALA A 157 -11.32 20.35 24.03
C ALA A 157 -11.33 21.68 24.80
N PRO A 158 -10.46 21.85 25.81
CA PRO A 158 -10.31 23.14 26.46
C PRO A 158 -9.85 24.23 25.49
N GLY A 159 -10.48 25.40 25.55
CA GLY A 159 -10.21 26.52 24.65
C GLY A 159 -11.20 26.66 23.49
N THR A 160 -12.05 25.67 23.21
CA THR A 160 -13.09 25.74 22.17
C THR A 160 -14.07 26.88 22.42
N LYS A 161 -14.62 27.02 23.64
CA LYS A 161 -15.55 28.11 24.00
C LYS A 161 -14.91 29.47 23.82
N THR A 162 -13.71 29.65 24.39
CA THR A 162 -13.01 30.94 24.36
C THR A 162 -12.66 31.35 22.94
N TRP A 163 -12.25 30.40 22.10
CA TRP A 163 -12.01 30.65 20.67
C TRP A 163 -13.31 31.12 20.00
N MET A 164 -14.41 30.40 20.20
CA MET A 164 -15.70 30.68 19.58
C MET A 164 -16.32 31.99 20.04
N ASP A 165 -16.19 32.36 21.31
CA ASP A 165 -16.67 33.63 21.87
C ASP A 165 -15.91 34.84 21.31
N ARG A 166 -14.66 34.64 20.85
CA ARG A 166 -13.79 35.71 20.34
C ARG A 166 -13.81 35.82 18.82
N THR A 167 -14.17 34.76 18.11
CA THR A 167 -14.28 34.76 16.65
C THR A 167 -15.53 35.55 16.22
N PRO A 168 -15.41 36.54 15.33
CA PRO A 168 -16.57 37.27 14.78
C PRO A 168 -17.60 36.32 14.18
N ASP A 169 -18.89 36.64 14.31
CA ASP A 169 -19.98 35.73 13.86
C ASP A 169 -19.83 35.29 12.39
N ALA A 170 -19.40 36.19 11.50
CA ALA A 170 -19.19 35.91 10.07
C ALA A 170 -17.98 35.00 9.78
N GLU A 171 -17.09 34.79 10.74
CA GLU A 171 -15.87 34.00 10.63
C GLU A 171 -15.93 32.71 11.47
N LYS A 172 -17.07 32.45 12.14
CA LYS A 172 -17.23 31.24 12.96
C LYS A 172 -17.23 30.01 12.07
N PRO A 173 -16.45 28.97 12.39
CA PRO A 173 -16.34 27.76 11.57
C PRO A 173 -17.52 26.79 11.75
N ILE A 174 -18.52 27.19 12.55
CA ILE A 174 -19.74 26.45 12.82
C ILE A 174 -20.94 27.41 12.85
N PRO A 175 -22.14 26.94 12.47
CA PRO A 175 -23.34 27.77 12.52
C PRO A 175 -23.76 28.13 13.95
N ALA A 176 -24.48 29.24 14.13
CA ALA A 176 -24.97 29.68 15.44
C ALA A 176 -25.83 28.63 16.16
N TRP A 177 -26.53 27.76 15.41
CA TRP A 177 -27.33 26.69 15.98
C TRP A 177 -26.50 25.63 16.71
N PHE A 178 -25.19 25.52 16.46
CA PHE A 178 -24.32 24.56 17.15
C PHE A 178 -24.42 24.70 18.67
N TRP A 179 -24.49 25.94 19.17
CA TRP A 179 -24.66 26.25 20.60
C TRP A 179 -26.10 26.08 21.10
N SER A 180 -27.06 26.06 20.18
CA SER A 180 -28.46 25.77 20.49
C SER A 180 -28.74 24.28 20.59
N HIS A 181 -27.78 23.42 20.22
CA HIS A 181 -27.85 22.00 20.51
C HIS A 181 -27.76 21.80 22.03
N PRO A 182 -28.85 21.35 22.69
CA PRO A 182 -29.12 21.74 24.07
C PRO A 182 -28.32 21.01 25.15
N LYS A 183 -27.34 20.14 24.81
CA LYS A 183 -26.44 19.50 25.78
C LYS A 183 -24.96 19.55 25.42
N PHE A 184 -24.47 20.73 25.03
CA PHE A 184 -23.05 21.00 25.25
C PHE A 184 -22.76 20.97 26.77
N ILE A 185 -22.04 19.97 27.25
CA ILE A 185 -21.85 19.73 28.69
C ILE A 185 -20.57 20.34 29.26
N GLY A 186 -19.57 20.65 28.42
CA GLY A 186 -18.34 21.30 28.88
C GLY A 186 -17.12 21.01 28.01
N GLU A 187 -16.02 21.65 28.37
CA GLU A 187 -14.69 21.30 27.89
C GLU A 187 -14.08 20.19 28.77
N VAL A 188 -13.26 19.31 28.19
CA VAL A 188 -12.64 18.19 28.93
C VAL A 188 -12.03 18.67 30.25
N GLY A 189 -12.39 17.99 31.35
CA GLY A 189 -11.92 18.30 32.70
C GLY A 189 -12.76 19.32 33.48
N GLU A 190 -13.72 20.00 32.85
CA GLU A 190 -14.74 20.78 33.56
C GLU A 190 -15.77 19.87 34.27
N GLU A 191 -16.48 20.42 35.26
CA GLU A 191 -17.58 19.71 35.92
C GLU A 191 -18.66 19.37 34.89
N GLY A 192 -19.02 18.09 34.80
CA GLY A 192 -19.92 17.56 33.76
C GLY A 192 -19.20 16.92 32.56
N ALA A 193 -17.98 17.35 32.23
CA ALA A 193 -17.16 16.87 31.11
C ALA A 193 -15.85 16.16 31.53
N LYS A 194 -15.71 15.86 32.83
CA LYS A 194 -14.50 15.21 33.39
C LYS A 194 -14.48 13.68 33.29
N GLY A 195 -15.58 13.03 32.92
CA GLY A 195 -15.68 11.57 32.97
C GLY A 195 -15.32 11.02 34.36
N LYS A 196 -14.49 9.97 34.41
CA LYS A 196 -13.88 9.41 35.63
C LYS A 196 -12.45 9.92 35.89
N GLY A 197 -11.94 10.82 35.04
CA GLY A 197 -10.62 11.44 35.21
C GLY A 197 -10.54 12.33 36.45
N LYS A 198 -9.33 12.48 37.00
CA LYS A 198 -9.09 13.20 38.28
C LYS A 198 -8.26 14.45 38.13
N ALA A 199 -7.30 14.45 37.21
CA ALA A 199 -6.37 15.54 36.97
C ALA A 199 -5.77 15.43 35.57
N TRP A 200 -5.20 16.54 35.09
CA TRP A 200 -4.36 16.56 33.91
C TRP A 200 -3.01 15.93 34.22
N GLU A 201 -2.54 15.06 33.33
CA GLU A 201 -1.26 14.35 33.44
C GLU A 201 -0.44 14.44 32.15
N SER A 202 0.86 14.16 32.26
CA SER A 202 1.73 14.00 31.08
C SER A 202 1.76 12.54 30.66
N ILE A 203 1.61 12.28 29.35
CA ILE A 203 1.68 10.94 28.76
C ILE A 203 2.24 11.03 27.34
N GLY A 204 3.15 10.12 27.00
CA GLY A 204 3.90 10.18 25.76
C GLY A 204 4.55 11.54 25.56
N SER A 205 4.37 12.12 24.38
CA SER A 205 4.84 13.47 24.02
C SER A 205 3.90 14.61 24.45
N TYR A 206 2.79 14.32 25.15
CA TYR A 206 1.77 15.29 25.54
C TYR A 206 1.84 15.64 27.03
N GLU A 207 1.81 16.95 27.32
CA GLU A 207 1.88 17.49 28.71
C GLU A 207 0.53 17.57 29.41
N ARG A 208 -0.57 17.53 28.63
CA ARG A 208 -1.93 17.68 29.12
C ARG A 208 -2.81 16.62 28.48
N ALA A 209 -2.88 15.48 29.15
CA ALA A 209 -3.78 14.39 28.88
C ALA A 209 -4.78 14.19 30.02
N TRP A 210 -5.99 13.79 29.66
CA TRP A 210 -7.07 13.50 30.59
C TRP A 210 -7.51 12.05 30.42
N ASN A 211 -7.24 11.22 31.42
CA ASN A 211 -7.64 9.80 31.45
C ASN A 211 -9.16 9.70 31.66
N PHE A 212 -9.91 9.68 30.57
CA PHE A 212 -11.36 9.92 30.56
C PHE A 212 -12.14 8.85 31.34
N PHE A 213 -11.79 7.57 31.17
CA PHE A 213 -12.37 6.46 31.94
C PHE A 213 -11.66 6.19 33.28
N GLY A 214 -10.52 6.82 33.52
CA GLY A 214 -9.74 6.71 34.75
C GLY A 214 -8.96 5.39 34.91
N ASP A 215 -9.03 4.49 33.93
CA ASP A 215 -8.36 3.19 33.90
C ASP A 215 -7.24 3.09 32.87
N GLY A 216 -7.01 4.16 32.10
CA GLY A 216 -5.99 4.20 31.04
C GLY A 216 -6.43 3.51 29.75
N SER A 217 -7.74 3.40 29.50
CA SER A 217 -8.27 2.90 28.23
C SER A 217 -8.46 4.01 27.18
N LEU A 218 -8.65 5.26 27.61
CA LEU A 218 -8.82 6.43 26.75
C LEU A 218 -8.20 7.68 27.39
N TRP A 219 -7.27 8.33 26.70
CA TRP A 219 -6.76 9.65 27.04
C TRP A 219 -7.18 10.67 25.98
N LEU A 220 -7.76 11.78 26.44
CA LEU A 220 -8.02 12.96 25.62
C LEU A 220 -6.89 13.96 25.85
N MET A 221 -6.15 14.32 24.81
CA MET A 221 -4.89 15.06 24.93
C MET A 221 -4.92 16.35 24.11
N GLN A 222 -4.48 17.46 24.70
CA GLN A 222 -4.49 18.75 24.02
C GLN A 222 -3.46 18.79 22.88
N ALA A 223 -3.91 19.21 21.70
CA ALA A 223 -3.07 19.36 20.51
C ALA A 223 -3.35 20.70 19.80
N PRO A 224 -3.19 21.85 20.47
CA PRO A 224 -3.49 23.15 19.88
C PRO A 224 -2.62 23.42 18.65
N GLY A 225 -3.08 24.31 17.78
CA GLY A 225 -2.33 24.79 16.62
C GLY A 225 -3.20 24.93 15.38
N HIS A 226 -3.94 23.87 15.02
CA HIS A 226 -5.02 23.95 14.05
C HIS A 226 -6.08 24.97 14.51
N CYS A 227 -6.67 24.69 15.67
CA CYS A 227 -7.40 25.68 16.45
C CYS A 227 -6.96 25.62 17.93
N PRO A 228 -7.28 26.63 18.76
CA PRO A 228 -6.92 26.62 20.18
C PRO A 228 -7.53 25.46 20.97
N GLY A 229 -8.74 25.04 20.60
CA GLY A 229 -9.48 23.94 21.22
C GLY A 229 -9.43 22.66 20.39
N HIS A 230 -8.25 22.28 19.91
CA HIS A 230 -8.01 21.01 19.22
C HIS A 230 -7.43 19.96 20.19
N GLN A 231 -7.90 18.71 20.07
CA GLN A 231 -7.42 17.57 20.84
C GLN A 231 -7.31 16.30 20.00
N VAL A 232 -6.52 15.36 20.52
CA VAL A 232 -6.33 14.01 20.00
C VAL A 232 -6.78 12.97 21.05
N ALA A 233 -7.06 11.74 20.62
CA ALA A 233 -7.47 10.65 21.50
C ALA A 233 -6.54 9.44 21.39
N LEU A 234 -5.89 9.07 22.50
CA LEU A 234 -5.11 7.84 22.60
C LEU A 234 -5.98 6.74 23.21
N CYS A 235 -6.24 5.70 22.43
CA CYS A 235 -7.15 4.61 22.76
C CYS A 235 -6.36 3.31 22.93
N ARG A 236 -6.35 2.71 24.12
CA ARG A 236 -5.76 1.37 24.30
C ARG A 236 -6.71 0.30 23.74
N VAL A 237 -6.25 -0.50 22.79
CA VAL A 237 -7.07 -1.52 22.11
C VAL A 237 -6.73 -2.96 22.50
N SER A 238 -5.54 -3.20 23.05
CA SER A 238 -5.12 -4.49 23.60
C SER A 238 -4.32 -4.29 24.89
N THR A 239 -4.24 -5.31 25.75
CA THR A 239 -3.38 -5.36 26.94
C THR A 239 -2.33 -6.49 26.91
N TYR A 240 -2.37 -7.35 25.88
CA TYR A 240 -1.43 -8.45 25.70
C TYR A 240 -1.00 -8.62 24.23
N PRO A 241 -0.04 -7.81 23.74
CA PRO A 241 0.61 -6.68 24.43
C PRO A 241 -0.31 -5.44 24.51
N ASP A 242 0.07 -4.46 25.33
CA ASP A 242 -0.53 -3.12 25.26
C ASP A 242 -0.34 -2.58 23.82
N THR A 243 -1.42 -2.19 23.16
CA THR A 243 -1.37 -1.51 21.86
C THR A 243 -2.40 -0.41 21.79
N TYR A 244 -2.14 0.61 20.97
CA TYR A 244 -2.89 1.86 20.96
C TYR A 244 -3.23 2.32 19.53
N VAL A 245 -4.37 2.99 19.43
CA VAL A 245 -4.73 3.83 18.28
C VAL A 245 -4.79 5.28 18.74
N LEU A 246 -4.10 6.17 18.02
CA LEU A 246 -4.08 7.61 18.26
C LEU A 246 -4.87 8.33 17.17
N PHE A 247 -6.05 8.85 17.50
CA PHE A 247 -6.82 9.70 16.60
C PHE A 247 -6.25 11.11 16.61
N GLY A 248 -5.62 11.51 15.50
CA GLY A 248 -4.90 12.77 15.35
C GLY A 248 -5.78 13.98 15.01
N GLY A 249 -7.03 13.77 14.59
CA GLY A 249 -7.89 14.84 14.06
C GLY A 249 -7.16 15.63 12.97
N ASP A 250 -7.37 16.94 12.97
CA ASP A 250 -6.65 17.89 12.11
C ASP A 250 -5.34 18.42 12.71
N THR A 251 -4.61 17.59 13.47
CA THR A 251 -3.23 17.98 13.86
C THR A 251 -2.42 18.36 12.62
N CYS A 252 -2.66 17.64 11.53
CA CYS A 252 -2.38 18.02 10.14
C CYS A 252 -3.35 17.27 9.22
N HIS A 253 -3.42 17.66 7.95
CA HIS A 253 -4.42 17.18 6.99
C HIS A 253 -3.86 16.17 5.98
N SER A 254 -2.64 15.69 6.19
CA SER A 254 -1.99 14.73 5.30
C SER A 254 -0.82 14.04 5.98
N ARG A 255 -0.68 12.74 5.72
CA ARG A 255 0.47 11.92 6.16
C ARG A 255 1.81 12.41 5.61
N TYR A 256 1.82 13.17 4.52
CA TYR A 256 3.06 13.78 4.02
C TYR A 256 3.59 14.89 4.94
N ILE A 257 2.76 15.46 5.81
CA ILE A 257 3.18 16.46 6.80
C ILE A 257 3.79 15.78 8.04
N TYR A 258 3.34 14.56 8.36
CA TYR A 258 3.79 13.81 9.53
C TYR A 258 4.12 12.34 9.18
N THR A 259 5.41 11.98 9.28
CA THR A 259 5.89 10.59 9.12
C THR A 259 7.01 10.34 10.14
N PRO A 260 6.97 9.23 10.90
CA PRO A 260 8.03 8.86 11.85
C PRO A 260 9.33 8.47 11.11
N PHE A 261 10.48 8.79 11.73
CA PHE A 261 11.82 8.43 11.24
C PHE A 261 12.04 6.91 11.28
N PRO A 262 12.91 6.29 10.43
CA PRO A 262 14.17 6.82 9.87
C PRO A 262 14.15 7.27 8.41
N THR A 263 13.03 7.22 7.70
CA THR A 263 12.99 7.60 6.27
C THR A 263 12.76 9.10 6.09
N PRO A 264 13.69 9.86 5.47
CA PRO A 264 13.50 11.24 5.13
C PRO A 264 12.70 11.32 3.82
N VAL A 265 11.42 11.03 3.87
CA VAL A 265 10.52 11.70 2.92
C VAL A 265 10.63 13.18 3.29
N ALA A 266 10.90 14.05 2.32
CA ALA A 266 10.80 15.48 2.56
C ALA A 266 9.38 15.75 3.06
N ARG A 267 9.22 15.94 4.37
CA ARG A 267 7.92 16.28 4.94
C ARG A 267 7.41 17.49 4.20
N SER A 268 6.21 17.39 3.65
CA SER A 268 5.53 18.57 3.15
C SER A 268 5.33 19.54 4.31
N ASP A 269 5.39 20.82 3.99
CA ASP A 269 5.02 21.82 4.97
C ASP A 269 3.51 21.91 5.11
N VAL A 270 3.09 22.44 6.26
CA VAL A 270 1.72 22.91 6.43
C VAL A 270 1.45 23.94 5.33
N ALA A 271 0.33 23.76 4.64
CA ALA A 271 0.05 24.56 3.48
C ALA A 271 -0.22 26.02 3.82
N CYS A 272 0.30 26.91 2.98
CA CYS A 272 0.08 28.34 3.01
C CYS A 272 -0.26 28.84 1.60
N TRP A 273 -1.37 29.56 1.46
CA TRP A 273 -1.85 30.09 0.18
C TRP A 273 -2.25 31.56 0.28
N ALA A 274 -2.41 32.22 -0.88
CA ALA A 274 -2.89 33.59 -0.93
C ALA A 274 -4.35 33.68 -0.52
N HIS A 275 -4.64 34.61 0.40
CA HIS A 275 -6.01 35.03 0.64
C HIS A 275 -6.57 35.67 -0.65
N PRO A 276 -7.88 35.59 -0.96
CA PRO A 276 -8.46 36.24 -2.15
C PRO A 276 -8.16 37.75 -2.28
N ALA A 277 -7.81 38.41 -1.17
CA ALA A 277 -7.38 39.81 -1.14
C ALA A 277 -5.89 40.02 -1.53
N GLU A 278 -5.07 38.98 -1.44
CA GLU A 278 -3.64 38.96 -1.78
C GLU A 278 -3.40 38.51 -3.23
N GLY A 279 -4.29 37.69 -3.79
CA GLY A 279 -4.26 37.18 -5.16
C GLY A 279 -5.04 35.87 -5.29
N PRO A 280 -5.13 35.28 -6.50
CA PRO A 280 -5.76 33.97 -6.67
C PRO A 280 -4.94 32.89 -5.94
N ALA A 281 -5.61 32.04 -5.16
CA ALA A 281 -4.97 31.01 -4.32
C ALA A 281 -4.16 29.97 -5.12
N ASP A 282 -4.50 29.81 -6.39
CA ASP A 282 -3.86 28.95 -7.40
C ASP A 282 -2.68 29.62 -8.12
N THR A 283 -2.41 30.92 -7.89
CA THR A 283 -1.34 31.64 -8.61
C THR A 283 -0.43 32.52 -7.74
N THR A 284 -0.66 32.58 -6.43
CA THR A 284 0.13 33.42 -5.50
C THR A 284 0.45 32.66 -4.21
N LYS A 285 1.73 32.59 -3.83
CA LYS A 285 2.13 32.13 -2.49
C LYS A 285 1.69 33.16 -1.46
N GLY A 286 0.98 32.74 -0.42
CA GLY A 286 0.49 33.64 0.63
C GLY A 286 0.70 33.09 2.03
N THR A 287 0.15 33.79 3.02
CA THR A 287 0.31 33.47 4.44
C THR A 287 -0.92 32.86 5.08
N HIS A 288 -2.00 32.66 4.32
CA HIS A 288 -3.22 32.08 4.83
C HIS A 288 -3.09 30.56 4.94
N THR A 289 -3.59 29.97 6.03
CA THR A 289 -3.48 28.54 6.33
C THR A 289 -4.68 28.11 7.18
N MET A 290 -4.99 26.80 7.20
CA MET A 290 -6.03 26.26 8.10
C MET A 290 -5.63 26.30 9.58
N HIS A 291 -4.34 26.50 9.88
CA HIS A 291 -3.82 26.51 11.24
C HIS A 291 -3.78 27.92 11.84
N THR A 292 -4.59 28.15 12.87
CA THR A 292 -4.66 29.44 13.60
C THR A 292 -3.35 29.84 14.29
N ASP A 293 -2.53 28.87 14.70
CA ASP A 293 -1.16 29.10 15.20
C ASP A 293 -0.21 28.06 14.58
N LEU A 294 0.46 28.47 13.51
CA LEU A 294 1.39 27.61 12.76
C LEU A 294 2.53 27.08 13.64
N LYS A 295 3.06 27.88 14.56
CA LYS A 295 4.17 27.46 15.41
C LYS A 295 3.73 26.40 16.40
N GLU A 296 2.53 26.55 16.97
CA GLU A 296 1.96 25.53 17.85
C GLU A 296 1.52 24.29 17.07
N ALA A 297 1.03 24.45 15.83
CA ALA A 297 0.69 23.33 14.95
C ALA A 297 1.91 22.43 14.69
N TYR A 298 3.07 22.98 14.34
CA TYR A 298 4.30 22.18 14.16
C TYR A 298 4.75 21.47 15.44
N LYS A 299 4.48 22.01 16.64
CA LYS A 299 4.71 21.29 17.90
C LYS A 299 3.76 20.12 18.04
N SER A 300 2.47 20.31 17.76
CA SER A 300 1.47 19.24 17.82
C SER A 300 1.73 18.15 16.79
N ILE A 301 2.15 18.50 15.58
CA ILE A 301 2.63 17.56 14.55
C ILE A 301 3.84 16.77 15.05
N ALA A 302 4.83 17.43 15.67
CA ALA A 302 5.98 16.73 16.23
C ALA A 302 5.60 15.82 17.41
N ARG A 303 4.64 16.22 18.25
CA ARG A 303 4.09 15.38 19.34
C ARG A 303 3.43 14.12 18.77
N LEU A 304 2.54 14.30 17.78
CA LEU A 304 1.87 13.20 17.07
C LEU A 304 2.88 12.24 16.45
N THR A 305 3.86 12.80 15.71
CA THR A 305 4.92 12.01 15.08
C THR A 305 5.73 11.22 16.11
N ARG A 306 6.08 11.84 17.24
CA ARG A 306 6.83 11.16 18.30
C ARG A 306 6.04 9.99 18.87
N MET A 307 4.72 10.07 18.97
CA MET A 307 3.90 8.94 19.44
C MET A 307 3.94 7.78 18.45
N GLU A 308 3.74 8.04 17.15
CA GLU A 308 3.75 6.98 16.11
C GLU A 308 5.13 6.34 15.90
N MET A 309 6.20 6.92 16.46
CA MET A 309 7.52 6.27 16.50
C MET A 309 7.60 5.09 17.48
N GLU A 310 6.63 4.92 18.37
CA GLU A 310 6.54 3.74 19.23
C GLU A 310 5.86 2.58 18.49
N ASP A 311 6.45 1.38 18.57
CA ASP A 311 6.01 0.17 17.82
C ASP A 311 4.57 -0.27 18.16
N ASP A 312 4.00 0.24 19.27
CA ASP A 312 2.68 -0.13 19.79
C ASP A 312 1.61 0.94 19.55
N ILE A 313 1.89 2.02 18.80
CA ILE A 313 0.94 3.11 18.53
C ILE A 313 0.71 3.31 17.02
N MET A 314 -0.54 3.12 16.58
CA MET A 314 -0.98 3.46 15.22
C MET A 314 -1.68 4.83 15.22
N CYS A 315 -1.23 5.78 14.38
CA CYS A 315 -1.91 7.06 14.22
C CYS A 315 -2.93 7.03 13.08
N VAL A 316 -4.07 7.70 13.27
CA VAL A 316 -5.13 7.88 12.26
C VAL A 316 -5.52 9.36 12.22
N LEU A 317 -5.31 10.04 11.09
CA LEU A 317 -5.80 11.42 10.90
C LEU A 317 -7.30 11.44 10.58
N ALA A 318 -7.94 12.60 10.74
CA ALA A 318 -9.32 12.77 10.30
C ALA A 318 -9.44 12.80 8.77
N HIS A 319 -8.43 13.38 8.12
CA HIS A 319 -8.30 13.48 6.67
C HIS A 319 -7.03 12.79 6.23
N GLU A 320 -7.08 11.46 6.12
CA GLU A 320 -6.09 10.81 5.29
C GLU A 320 -6.46 11.09 3.84
N THR A 321 -5.52 11.73 3.14
CA THR A 321 -5.52 11.73 1.69
C THR A 321 -5.43 10.28 1.29
N MET A 322 -6.56 9.73 0.83
CA MET A 322 -6.49 8.59 -0.05
C MET A 322 -5.53 9.05 -1.12
N TYR A 323 -4.46 8.28 -1.36
CA TYR A 323 -3.83 8.35 -2.66
C TYR A 323 -4.99 8.38 -3.64
N SER A 324 -5.20 9.54 -4.27
CA SER A 324 -6.29 9.74 -5.20
C SER A 324 -6.26 8.51 -6.06
N GLU A 325 -7.35 7.75 -6.06
CA GLU A 325 -7.50 6.55 -6.83
C GLU A 325 -6.74 6.72 -8.15
N GLN A 326 -5.54 6.15 -8.26
CA GLN A 326 -5.15 5.64 -9.55
C GLN A 326 -6.20 4.57 -9.70
N ALA A 327 -7.26 4.86 -10.48
CA ALA A 327 -8.52 4.12 -10.60
C ALA A 327 -8.34 2.63 -10.98
N HIS A 328 -7.11 2.16 -10.96
CA HIS A 328 -6.65 0.84 -11.27
C HIS A 328 -6.18 0.06 -10.02
N HIS A 329 -5.78 0.67 -8.88
CA HIS A 329 -5.36 -0.13 -7.71
C HIS A 329 -6.56 -0.79 -7.04
N VAL A 330 -6.50 -2.12 -6.92
CA VAL A 330 -7.48 -2.91 -6.17
C VAL A 330 -6.97 -3.11 -4.75
N ASP A 331 -7.80 -2.83 -3.75
CA ASP A 331 -7.47 -3.09 -2.34
C ASP A 331 -7.17 -4.59 -2.15
N PRO A 332 -5.93 -4.98 -1.81
CA PRO A 332 -5.57 -6.38 -1.60
C PRO A 332 -6.41 -7.07 -0.52
N GLN A 333 -6.85 -6.34 0.51
CA GLN A 333 -7.66 -6.91 1.61
C GLN A 333 -9.11 -7.16 1.19
N SER A 334 -9.61 -6.46 0.17
CA SER A 334 -10.92 -6.70 -0.41
C SER A 334 -11.02 -8.04 -1.17
N LEU A 335 -9.89 -8.63 -1.54
CA LEU A 335 -9.83 -9.89 -2.26
C LEU A 335 -10.17 -11.07 -1.34
N ALA A 336 -11.01 -11.98 -1.85
CA ALA A 336 -11.28 -13.24 -1.15
C ALA A 336 -9.99 -14.04 -0.97
N PHE A 337 -9.68 -14.42 0.27
CA PHE A 337 -8.50 -15.22 0.60
C PHE A 337 -8.91 -16.60 1.09
N VAL A 338 -8.54 -17.63 0.35
CA VAL A 338 -8.69 -19.03 0.76
C VAL A 338 -7.37 -19.49 1.36
N PRO A 339 -7.32 -19.99 2.60
CA PRO A 339 -6.08 -20.47 3.20
C PRO A 339 -5.34 -21.44 2.27
N ILE A 340 -4.03 -21.23 2.12
CA ILE A 340 -3.17 -22.14 1.35
C ILE A 340 -3.28 -23.52 2.01
N PRO A 341 -3.53 -24.60 1.25
CA PRO A 341 -3.62 -25.93 1.83
C PRO A 341 -2.37 -26.28 2.65
N ALA A 342 -2.58 -26.68 3.90
CA ALA A 342 -1.51 -27.11 4.79
C ALA A 342 -0.78 -28.33 4.22
N SER A 343 0.49 -28.48 4.58
CA SER A 343 1.26 -29.64 4.17
C SER A 343 0.64 -30.96 4.64
N ALA A 344 0.48 -31.91 3.73
CA ALA A 344 0.05 -33.27 4.03
C ALA A 344 1.22 -34.21 4.39
N SER A 345 2.47 -33.80 4.15
CA SER A 345 3.68 -34.59 4.35
C SER A 345 4.92 -33.70 4.50
N PRO A 346 5.93 -34.06 5.32
CA PRO A 346 7.22 -33.36 5.34
C PRO A 346 7.88 -33.23 3.95
N ASP A 347 7.59 -34.16 3.03
CA ASP A 347 8.14 -34.20 1.67
C ASP A 347 7.39 -33.28 0.69
N ALA A 348 6.31 -32.63 1.12
CA ALA A 348 5.51 -31.72 0.31
C ALA A 348 6.18 -30.34 0.12
N ILE A 349 7.47 -30.36 -0.21
CA ILE A 349 8.30 -29.19 -0.48
C ILE A 349 8.94 -29.29 -1.87
N VAL A 350 9.42 -28.16 -2.37
CA VAL A 350 10.37 -28.05 -3.47
C VAL A 350 11.63 -27.34 -3.00
N LYS A 351 12.76 -27.67 -3.59
CA LYS A 351 14.01 -26.93 -3.40
C LYS A 351 14.15 -25.93 -4.55
N LEU A 352 14.41 -24.68 -4.20
CA LEU A 352 14.59 -23.59 -5.16
C LEU A 352 16.06 -23.19 -5.29
N THR A 353 16.46 -22.82 -6.50
CA THR A 353 17.69 -22.08 -6.77
C THR A 353 17.37 -20.88 -7.65
N ALA A 354 17.61 -19.66 -7.16
CA ALA A 354 17.49 -18.45 -7.94
C ALA A 354 18.77 -18.24 -8.75
N LEU A 355 18.64 -17.81 -10.00
CA LEU A 355 19.73 -17.53 -10.92
C LEU A 355 19.60 -16.09 -11.42
N ASN A 356 20.66 -15.28 -11.29
CA ASN A 356 20.73 -14.01 -12.02
C ASN A 356 21.33 -14.29 -13.40
N VAL A 357 20.47 -14.33 -14.41
CA VAL A 357 20.78 -14.79 -15.77
C VAL A 357 21.02 -13.66 -16.75
N GLY A 358 21.06 -12.42 -16.26
CA GLY A 358 21.25 -11.24 -17.06
C GLY A 358 20.73 -10.00 -16.38
N GLU A 359 21.05 -8.86 -16.97
CA GLU A 359 20.51 -7.57 -16.58
C GLU A 359 20.07 -6.80 -17.82
N LEU A 360 19.02 -6.00 -17.68
CA LEU A 360 18.53 -5.07 -18.69
C LEU A 360 18.67 -3.66 -18.16
N ASN A 361 19.24 -2.77 -18.97
CA ASN A 361 19.18 -1.34 -18.70
C ASN A 361 18.16 -0.70 -19.65
N ALA A 362 17.02 -0.29 -19.11
CA ALA A 362 16.02 0.46 -19.86
C ALA A 362 16.53 1.87 -20.12
N ARG A 363 16.32 2.36 -21.34
CA ARG A 363 16.78 3.70 -21.76
C ARG A 363 15.91 4.85 -21.23
N PHE A 364 14.72 4.52 -20.74
CA PHE A 364 13.71 5.41 -20.18
C PHE A 364 12.74 4.55 -19.35
N VAL A 365 11.76 5.20 -18.71
CA VAL A 365 10.75 4.56 -17.84
C VAL A 365 10.01 3.42 -18.53
N GLN A 366 10.14 2.21 -17.98
CA GLN A 366 9.42 1.02 -18.45
C GLN A 366 8.99 0.07 -17.32
N PHE A 367 9.68 0.06 -16.18
CA PHE A 367 9.42 -0.94 -15.12
C PHE A 367 8.49 -0.45 -14.03
N ARG A 368 8.54 0.84 -13.69
CA ARG A 368 7.63 1.50 -12.75
C ARG A 368 7.44 2.96 -13.12
N GLN A 369 6.26 3.52 -12.88
CA GLN A 369 6.00 4.92 -13.14
C GLN A 369 6.89 5.81 -12.25
N ARG A 370 7.36 6.93 -12.83
CA ARG A 370 8.11 7.98 -12.13
C ARG A 370 7.29 9.26 -12.08
N ASP A 371 7.56 10.08 -11.07
CA ASP A 371 6.76 11.27 -10.76
C ASP A 371 7.17 12.47 -11.62
N THR A 372 8.46 12.58 -11.94
CA THR A 372 8.99 13.69 -12.74
C THR A 372 9.42 13.25 -14.13
N LEU A 373 9.34 14.19 -15.07
CA LEU A 373 9.77 13.97 -16.44
C LEU A 373 11.27 13.60 -16.55
N GLU A 374 12.11 14.18 -15.69
CA GLU A 374 13.54 13.88 -15.68
C GLU A 374 13.82 12.46 -15.19
N GLU A 375 13.09 11.99 -14.19
CA GLU A 375 13.16 10.59 -13.77
C GLU A 375 12.62 9.64 -14.84
N MET A 376 11.59 10.05 -15.58
CA MET A 376 11.06 9.24 -16.69
C MET A 376 12.07 9.01 -17.82
N LYS A 377 13.04 9.92 -18.00
CA LYS A 377 14.13 9.79 -18.97
C LYS A 377 15.34 9.06 -18.41
N ALA A 378 15.42 8.89 -17.10
CA ALA A 378 16.57 8.27 -16.47
C ALA A 378 16.61 6.77 -16.84
N PRO A 379 17.81 6.23 -17.13
CA PRO A 379 17.94 4.80 -17.36
C PRO A 379 17.72 4.02 -16.06
N GLU A 380 17.10 2.85 -16.17
CA GLU A 380 16.81 1.97 -15.04
C GLU A 380 17.37 0.58 -15.30
N LEU A 381 18.29 0.15 -14.43
CA LEU A 381 18.85 -1.20 -14.45
C LEU A 381 17.92 -2.15 -13.67
N ILE A 382 17.61 -3.28 -14.29
CA ILE A 382 16.93 -4.39 -13.65
C ILE A 382 17.70 -5.69 -13.82
N VAL A 383 17.50 -6.59 -12.87
CA VAL A 383 17.98 -7.98 -12.93
C VAL A 383 17.00 -8.84 -13.74
N ILE A 384 17.45 -9.99 -14.22
CA ILE A 384 16.60 -11.02 -14.82
C ILE A 384 16.81 -12.30 -14.02
N PHE A 385 15.74 -12.78 -13.39
CA PHE A 385 15.76 -14.02 -12.63
C PHE A 385 15.23 -15.21 -13.43
N SER A 386 15.95 -16.32 -13.35
CA SER A 386 15.44 -17.66 -13.63
C SER A 386 15.49 -18.51 -12.36
N TRP A 387 14.69 -19.56 -12.33
CA TRP A 387 14.57 -20.42 -11.15
C TRP A 387 14.66 -21.89 -11.51
N VAL A 388 15.47 -22.62 -10.74
CA VAL A 388 15.49 -24.08 -10.80
C VAL A 388 14.66 -24.63 -9.65
N VAL A 389 13.64 -25.42 -10.00
CA VAL A 389 12.75 -26.11 -9.06
C VAL A 389 13.13 -27.58 -9.04
N GLU A 390 13.59 -28.07 -7.89
CA GLU A 390 13.99 -29.46 -7.68
C GLU A 390 13.00 -30.17 -6.75
N LYS A 391 12.54 -31.37 -7.15
CA LYS A 391 11.67 -32.20 -6.31
C LYS A 391 12.01 -33.68 -6.46
N ILE A 392 11.99 -34.41 -5.35
CA ILE A 392 12.08 -35.87 -5.38
C ILE A 392 10.69 -36.44 -5.55
N ILE A 393 10.48 -37.18 -6.64
CA ILE A 393 9.24 -37.85 -7.00
C ILE A 393 9.55 -39.33 -7.21
N ASP A 394 8.88 -40.21 -6.46
CA ASP A 394 9.06 -41.67 -6.55
C ASP A 394 10.55 -42.10 -6.47
N GLY A 395 11.34 -41.41 -5.63
CA GLY A 395 12.77 -41.65 -5.42
C GLY A 395 13.69 -41.09 -6.51
N LYS A 396 13.17 -40.35 -7.50
CA LYS A 396 13.95 -39.69 -8.56
C LYS A 396 13.89 -38.18 -8.42
N MET A 397 15.01 -37.52 -8.70
CA MET A 397 15.05 -36.07 -8.79
C MET A 397 14.42 -35.63 -10.11
N GLU A 398 13.36 -34.83 -10.03
CA GLU A 398 12.88 -34.01 -11.12
C GLU A 398 13.45 -32.60 -10.99
N ARG A 399 13.83 -32.01 -12.12
CA ARG A 399 14.40 -30.65 -12.18
C ARG A 399 13.69 -29.85 -13.26
N TRP A 400 12.98 -28.83 -12.84
CA TRP A 400 12.19 -27.97 -13.71
C TRP A 400 12.80 -26.59 -13.76
N MET A 401 12.78 -25.96 -14.94
CA MET A 401 13.16 -24.57 -15.10
C MET A 401 11.90 -23.70 -15.07
N TRP A 402 11.94 -22.62 -14.29
CA TRP A 402 10.95 -21.55 -14.32
C TRP A 402 11.62 -20.30 -14.88
N ASP A 403 11.21 -19.93 -16.09
CA ASP A 403 11.82 -18.92 -16.96
C ASP A 403 13.30 -19.18 -17.30
N MET A 404 13.73 -18.73 -18.47
CA MET A 404 15.04 -19.04 -19.06
C MET A 404 15.90 -17.80 -19.35
N GLY A 405 15.46 -16.63 -18.92
CA GLY A 405 16.24 -15.40 -19.07
C GLY A 405 16.29 -14.89 -20.50
N LEU A 406 17.36 -14.16 -20.80
CA LEU A 406 17.55 -13.44 -22.04
C LEU A 406 18.62 -14.10 -22.92
N VAL A 407 18.43 -14.05 -24.24
CA VAL A 407 19.47 -14.48 -25.18
C VAL A 407 20.62 -13.47 -25.23
N SER A 408 21.86 -13.94 -25.17
CA SER A 408 23.04 -13.07 -25.26
C SER A 408 23.26 -12.53 -26.68
N ASP A 409 22.82 -13.29 -27.69
CA ASP A 409 22.91 -12.94 -29.11
C ASP A 409 21.54 -12.48 -29.63
N LYS A 410 21.40 -11.16 -29.80
CA LYS A 410 20.15 -10.53 -30.25
C LYS A 410 19.75 -10.93 -31.67
N GLU A 411 20.67 -11.39 -32.51
CA GLU A 411 20.33 -11.82 -33.88
C GLU A 411 19.34 -13.00 -33.87
N ARG A 412 19.32 -13.78 -32.79
CA ARG A 412 18.37 -14.89 -32.60
C ARG A 412 16.91 -14.45 -32.40
N LEU A 413 16.68 -13.19 -32.05
CA LEU A 413 15.34 -12.62 -31.92
C LEU A 413 14.68 -12.37 -33.29
N GLY A 414 15.47 -12.39 -34.36
CA GLY A 414 15.07 -11.89 -35.67
C GLY A 414 15.20 -10.37 -35.76
N PRO A 415 15.30 -9.83 -37.00
CA PRO A 415 15.70 -8.43 -37.22
C PRO A 415 14.71 -7.40 -36.66
N GLU A 416 13.42 -7.74 -36.62
CA GLU A 416 12.35 -6.87 -36.15
C GLU A 416 12.37 -6.71 -34.62
N LEU A 417 12.23 -7.82 -33.89
CA LEU A 417 12.24 -7.83 -32.44
C LEU A 417 13.59 -7.33 -31.89
N ALA A 418 14.71 -7.68 -32.53
CA ALA A 418 16.03 -7.17 -32.14
C ALA A 418 16.11 -5.63 -32.22
N ARG A 419 15.61 -5.03 -33.32
CA ARG A 419 15.56 -3.57 -33.51
C ARG A 419 14.67 -2.90 -32.48
N GLU A 420 13.53 -3.50 -32.17
CA GLU A 420 12.63 -3.01 -31.14
C GLU A 420 13.29 -3.02 -29.76
N MET A 421 13.92 -4.13 -29.38
CA MET A 421 14.66 -4.26 -28.12
C MET A 421 15.82 -3.26 -28.03
N ASP A 422 16.56 -3.03 -29.11
CA ASP A 422 17.66 -2.05 -29.13
C ASP A 422 17.19 -0.61 -28.88
N SER A 423 15.96 -0.29 -29.31
CA SER A 423 15.35 1.02 -29.10
C SER A 423 14.99 1.30 -27.63
N ARG A 424 14.81 0.25 -26.83
CA ARG A 424 14.29 0.33 -25.45
C ARG A 424 15.32 -0.09 -24.40
N PHE A 425 16.22 -1.01 -24.71
CA PHE A 425 17.06 -1.69 -23.73
C PHE A 425 18.51 -1.87 -24.18
N VAL A 426 19.41 -1.91 -23.21
CA VAL A 426 20.78 -2.42 -23.34
C VAL A 426 20.87 -3.75 -22.57
N PHE A 427 21.27 -4.81 -23.27
CA PHE A 427 21.34 -6.15 -22.69
C PHE A 427 22.72 -6.38 -22.09
N ASN A 428 22.77 -6.98 -20.90
CA ASN A 428 24.00 -7.47 -20.28
C ASN A 428 23.81 -8.95 -19.94
N VAL A 429 24.37 -9.85 -20.75
CA VAL A 429 24.33 -11.31 -20.54
C VAL A 429 25.73 -11.87 -20.80
N PRO A 430 26.66 -11.77 -19.82
CA PRO A 430 28.00 -12.32 -19.97
C PRO A 430 27.95 -13.86 -20.05
N PRO A 431 28.98 -14.53 -20.58
CA PRO A 431 29.04 -15.99 -20.64
C PRO A 431 28.79 -16.68 -19.28
N SER A 432 29.17 -16.03 -18.17
CA SER A 432 28.94 -16.54 -16.82
C SER A 432 27.47 -16.58 -16.40
N ALA A 433 26.60 -15.84 -17.08
CA ALA A 433 25.16 -15.72 -16.84
C ALA A 433 24.31 -16.56 -17.81
N GLN A 434 24.91 -17.15 -18.84
CA GLN A 434 24.22 -18.06 -19.73
C GLN A 434 23.87 -19.36 -19.00
N LEU A 435 22.64 -19.85 -19.22
CA LEU A 435 22.11 -21.02 -18.52
C LEU A 435 22.97 -22.29 -18.64
N PRO A 436 23.49 -22.69 -19.82
CA PRO A 436 24.37 -23.86 -19.90
C PRO A 436 25.55 -23.82 -18.92
N GLU A 437 26.11 -22.63 -18.65
CA GLU A 437 27.24 -22.47 -17.72
C GLU A 437 26.82 -22.41 -16.25
N LEU A 438 25.66 -21.83 -15.95
CA LEU A 438 25.11 -21.82 -14.59
C LEU A 438 24.71 -23.23 -14.14
N TYR A 439 24.11 -24.02 -15.02
CA TYR A 439 23.65 -25.37 -14.71
C TYR A 439 24.76 -26.31 -14.25
N LYS A 440 25.95 -26.20 -14.87
CA LYS A 440 27.13 -27.00 -14.48
C LYS A 440 27.53 -26.83 -13.02
N ARG A 441 27.08 -25.76 -12.36
CA ARG A 441 27.39 -25.46 -10.95
C ARG A 441 26.35 -26.01 -9.97
N LEU A 442 25.21 -26.53 -10.47
CA LEU A 442 24.19 -27.18 -9.63
C LEU A 442 24.67 -28.54 -9.12
N SER A 443 24.26 -28.90 -7.91
CA SER A 443 24.60 -30.16 -7.24
C SER A 443 23.35 -30.82 -6.64
N PRO A 444 23.29 -32.18 -6.59
CA PRO A 444 24.33 -33.18 -6.96
C PRO A 444 24.62 -33.28 -8.48
N PRO A 445 25.76 -33.88 -8.92
CA PRO A 445 26.76 -33.26 -9.82
C PRO A 445 26.51 -33.43 -11.32
N PRO A 446 27.23 -32.62 -12.13
CA PRO A 446 26.72 -31.34 -12.59
C PRO A 446 25.44 -31.52 -13.41
N ALA A 447 24.44 -30.70 -13.13
CA ALA A 447 23.26 -30.64 -14.00
C ALA A 447 23.69 -30.22 -15.41
N THR A 448 23.18 -30.92 -16.43
CA THR A 448 23.19 -30.45 -17.81
C THR A 448 21.77 -30.12 -18.24
N LEU A 449 21.60 -29.44 -19.37
CA LEU A 449 20.28 -29.19 -19.93
C LEU A 449 19.53 -30.52 -20.21
N ASP A 450 20.24 -31.62 -20.48
CA ASP A 450 19.65 -32.96 -20.67
C ASP A 450 19.09 -33.58 -19.39
N THR A 451 19.45 -33.04 -18.21
CA THR A 451 18.94 -33.53 -16.91
C THR A 451 17.65 -32.85 -16.48
N LEU A 452 17.15 -31.92 -17.28
CA LEU A 452 15.89 -31.25 -17.02
C LEU A 452 14.69 -32.15 -17.32
N SER A 453 13.69 -32.07 -16.46
CA SER A 453 12.41 -32.74 -16.61
C SER A 453 11.45 -31.94 -17.49
N GLY A 454 11.60 -30.62 -17.51
CA GLY A 454 10.77 -29.74 -18.32
C GLY A 454 11.09 -28.26 -18.11
N LEU A 455 10.50 -27.44 -18.96
CA LEU A 455 10.56 -25.98 -18.94
C LEU A 455 9.17 -25.44 -18.64
N ILE A 456 9.07 -24.45 -17.76
CA ILE A 456 7.85 -23.74 -17.42
C ILE A 456 8.13 -22.25 -17.60
N LEU A 457 7.31 -21.59 -18.41
CA LEU A 457 7.42 -20.14 -18.60
C LEU A 457 6.32 -19.44 -17.83
N SER A 458 6.66 -18.41 -17.05
CA SER A 458 5.68 -17.48 -16.49
C SER A 458 4.89 -16.82 -17.62
N HIS A 459 5.56 -16.46 -18.71
CA HIS A 459 4.99 -16.02 -19.98
C HIS A 459 6.07 -16.00 -21.09
N VAL A 460 5.70 -15.57 -22.30
CA VAL A 460 6.54 -15.68 -23.51
C VAL A 460 7.14 -14.35 -24.00
N HIS A 461 7.56 -13.46 -23.11
CA HIS A 461 8.42 -12.31 -23.52
C HIS A 461 9.90 -12.69 -23.60
N VAL A 462 10.65 -11.83 -24.29
CA VAL A 462 12.04 -12.05 -24.76
C VAL A 462 13.03 -12.45 -23.68
N ASP A 463 12.81 -11.97 -22.47
CA ASP A 463 13.63 -12.15 -21.27
C ASP A 463 13.18 -13.33 -20.39
N HIS A 464 12.17 -14.09 -20.84
CA HIS A 464 11.67 -15.27 -20.12
C HIS A 464 11.95 -16.57 -20.86
N TYR A 465 12.19 -16.57 -22.17
CA TYR A 465 12.41 -17.81 -22.91
C TYR A 465 13.85 -18.09 -23.35
N GLY A 466 14.76 -17.13 -23.17
CA GLY A 466 16.20 -17.31 -23.40
C GLY A 466 16.56 -17.82 -24.80
N ALA A 467 17.67 -18.56 -24.88
CA ALA A 467 18.10 -19.27 -26.08
C ALA A 467 17.44 -20.66 -26.15
N LEU A 468 16.12 -20.70 -26.32
CA LEU A 468 15.32 -21.93 -26.27
C LEU A 468 15.83 -23.03 -27.21
N ASP A 469 16.43 -22.66 -28.34
CA ASP A 469 17.00 -23.56 -29.33
C ASP A 469 18.25 -24.33 -28.85
N GLU A 470 18.85 -23.93 -27.73
CA GLU A 470 19.96 -24.65 -27.08
C GLU A 470 19.50 -25.80 -26.19
N PHE A 471 18.22 -25.83 -25.81
CA PHE A 471 17.65 -26.90 -24.99
C PHE A 471 17.29 -28.12 -25.85
N PRO A 472 17.30 -29.34 -25.31
CA PRO A 472 16.88 -30.52 -26.07
C PRO A 472 15.43 -30.39 -26.56
N ALA A 473 15.18 -30.52 -27.86
CA ALA A 473 13.84 -30.36 -28.44
C ALA A 473 12.76 -31.31 -27.86
N GLU A 474 13.16 -32.42 -27.22
CA GLU A 474 12.25 -33.38 -26.57
C GLU A 474 11.77 -32.91 -25.19
N ILE A 475 12.39 -31.88 -24.61
CA ILE A 475 12.00 -31.36 -23.30
C ILE A 475 10.61 -30.72 -23.40
N PRO A 476 9.66 -31.06 -22.51
CA PRO A 476 8.34 -30.44 -22.56
C PRO A 476 8.44 -28.97 -22.15
N LEU A 477 7.84 -28.10 -22.96
CA LEU A 477 7.63 -26.69 -22.66
C LEU A 477 6.19 -26.47 -22.18
N ILE A 478 6.05 -25.93 -20.98
CA ILE A 478 4.76 -25.64 -20.35
C ILE A 478 4.58 -24.12 -20.26
N VAL A 479 3.45 -23.64 -20.73
CA VAL A 479 3.06 -22.21 -20.69
C VAL A 479 1.71 -22.03 -20.00
N GLY A 480 1.35 -20.81 -19.63
CA GLY A 480 0.06 -20.56 -18.99
C GLY A 480 -1.10 -20.59 -19.99
N PRO A 481 -2.31 -20.97 -19.55
CA PRO A 481 -3.46 -21.06 -20.45
C PRO A 481 -3.81 -19.73 -21.11
N GLY A 482 -3.98 -19.72 -22.43
CA GLY A 482 -4.19 -18.51 -23.24
C GLY A 482 -2.94 -18.02 -23.98
N THR A 483 -1.76 -18.56 -23.68
CA THR A 483 -0.50 -18.20 -24.36
C THR A 483 -0.54 -18.54 -25.85
N LYS A 484 -0.98 -19.77 -26.20
CA LYS A 484 -1.02 -20.21 -27.60
C LYS A 484 -1.96 -19.34 -28.42
N ALA A 485 -3.17 -19.13 -27.89
CA ALA A 485 -4.18 -18.29 -28.53
C ALA A 485 -3.71 -16.84 -28.71
N TRP A 486 -3.05 -16.25 -27.71
CA TRP A 486 -2.51 -14.90 -27.79
C TRP A 486 -1.45 -14.79 -28.90
N VAL A 487 -0.49 -15.72 -28.95
CA VAL A 487 0.58 -15.68 -29.96
C VAL A 487 0.04 -15.93 -31.37
N ASP A 488 -0.87 -16.88 -31.55
CA ASP A 488 -1.46 -17.23 -32.85
C ASP A 488 -2.35 -16.11 -33.42
N THR A 489 -2.88 -15.24 -32.57
CA THR A 489 -3.77 -14.13 -32.97
C THR A 489 -3.08 -12.76 -33.01
N SER A 490 -1.85 -12.65 -32.51
CA SER A 490 -1.08 -11.41 -32.53
C SER A 490 -0.63 -11.04 -33.95
N SER A 491 -0.66 -9.75 -34.26
CA SER A 491 -0.08 -9.20 -35.50
C SER A 491 1.42 -9.48 -35.56
N ASP A 492 2.06 -9.37 -36.73
CA ASP A 492 3.52 -9.55 -36.82
C ASP A 492 4.27 -8.49 -35.99
N ASP A 493 3.76 -7.26 -35.93
CA ASP A 493 4.36 -6.12 -35.24
C ASP A 493 4.21 -6.21 -33.71
N ASP A 494 3.15 -6.85 -33.21
CA ASP A 494 2.85 -6.98 -31.77
C ASP A 494 3.21 -8.36 -31.21
N ARG A 495 3.80 -9.25 -32.02
CA ARG A 495 4.05 -10.64 -31.60
C ARG A 495 5.20 -10.68 -30.59
N PRO A 496 5.01 -11.31 -29.41
CA PRO A 496 6.02 -11.34 -28.35
C PRO A 496 7.22 -12.27 -28.65
N ILE A 497 7.07 -13.14 -29.64
CA ILE A 497 8.05 -14.16 -30.04
C ILE A 497 8.12 -14.33 -31.57
N PRO A 498 9.26 -14.76 -32.13
CA PRO A 498 9.32 -15.12 -33.54
C PRO A 498 8.50 -16.39 -33.83
N LEU A 499 7.88 -16.51 -35.02
CA LEU A 499 7.12 -17.72 -35.42
C LEU A 499 7.95 -19.01 -35.42
N SER A 500 9.28 -18.92 -35.49
CA SER A 500 10.18 -20.06 -35.35
C SER A 500 10.24 -20.62 -33.93
N PHE A 501 9.80 -19.87 -32.93
CA PHE A 501 9.79 -20.29 -31.53
C PHE A 501 9.10 -21.65 -31.33
N TRP A 502 7.95 -21.83 -31.97
CA TRP A 502 7.18 -23.08 -31.90
C TRP A 502 7.77 -24.26 -32.66
N LYS A 503 8.82 -24.05 -33.47
CA LYS A 503 9.40 -25.10 -34.30
C LYS A 503 10.42 -25.96 -33.56
N HIS A 504 10.99 -25.46 -32.47
CA HIS A 504 12.04 -26.16 -31.74
C HIS A 504 11.49 -27.15 -30.71
N PRO A 505 10.65 -26.76 -29.73
CA PRO A 505 10.10 -27.72 -28.79
C PRO A 505 9.11 -28.65 -29.49
N LYS A 506 9.26 -29.97 -29.30
CA LYS A 506 8.33 -30.96 -29.86
C LYS A 506 7.05 -31.10 -29.06
N VAL A 507 7.08 -30.70 -27.79
CA VAL A 507 5.95 -30.80 -26.85
C VAL A 507 5.73 -29.44 -26.22
N ILE A 508 4.60 -28.81 -26.55
CA ILE A 508 4.19 -27.51 -26.01
C ILE A 508 2.74 -27.64 -25.53
N SER A 509 2.54 -27.47 -24.24
CA SER A 509 1.22 -27.62 -23.61
C SER A 509 0.95 -26.49 -22.63
N GLU A 510 -0.31 -26.06 -22.55
CA GLU A 510 -0.74 -25.13 -21.51
C GLU A 510 -1.04 -25.90 -20.22
N VAL A 511 -0.80 -25.30 -19.05
CA VAL A 511 -1.06 -25.96 -17.75
C VAL A 511 -2.48 -26.54 -17.70
N GLY A 512 -2.60 -27.81 -17.32
CA GLY A 512 -3.87 -28.55 -17.26
C GLY A 512 -4.25 -29.30 -18.55
N GLU A 513 -3.63 -28.98 -19.69
CA GLU A 513 -3.74 -29.79 -20.92
C GLU A 513 -3.03 -31.13 -20.79
N GLU A 514 -3.43 -32.11 -21.61
CA GLU A 514 -2.69 -33.37 -21.72
C GLU A 514 -1.21 -33.09 -22.08
N GLY A 515 -0.28 -33.69 -21.34
CA GLY A 515 1.15 -33.39 -21.41
C GLY A 515 1.65 -32.28 -20.46
N ALA A 516 0.77 -31.46 -19.89
CA ALA A 516 1.11 -30.40 -18.91
C ALA A 516 0.23 -30.44 -17.64
N ARG A 517 -0.43 -31.57 -17.35
CA ARG A 517 -1.16 -31.77 -16.09
C ARG A 517 -0.27 -31.98 -14.88
N GLY A 518 0.98 -32.39 -15.07
CA GLY A 518 1.77 -32.95 -13.99
C GLY A 518 0.97 -34.05 -13.26
N ARG A 519 0.88 -33.96 -11.94
CA ARG A 519 0.06 -34.83 -11.07
C ARG A 519 -1.21 -34.15 -10.55
N GLY A 520 -1.47 -32.92 -11.00
CA GLY A 520 -2.67 -32.16 -10.65
C GLY A 520 -3.93 -32.75 -11.26
N LYS A 521 -5.08 -32.44 -10.64
CA LYS A 521 -6.38 -33.01 -11.02
C LYS A 521 -7.38 -31.97 -11.53
N GLN A 522 -7.36 -30.78 -10.95
CA GLN A 522 -8.32 -29.72 -11.24
C GLN A 522 -7.77 -28.35 -10.83
N TRP A 523 -8.32 -27.30 -11.44
CA TRP A 523 -8.14 -25.92 -11.01
C TRP A 523 -8.93 -25.67 -9.72
N GLN A 524 -8.32 -24.96 -8.77
CA GLN A 524 -8.95 -24.60 -7.50
C GLN A 524 -8.41 -23.28 -6.96
N LYS A 525 -9.12 -22.66 -6.02
CA LYS A 525 -8.67 -21.43 -5.36
C LYS A 525 -7.51 -21.73 -4.41
N VAL A 526 -6.49 -20.86 -4.40
CA VAL A 526 -5.32 -20.95 -3.51
C VAL A 526 -4.89 -19.55 -3.12
N GLY A 527 -4.90 -19.24 -1.82
CA GLY A 527 -4.60 -17.89 -1.35
C GLY A 527 -5.58 -16.88 -1.93
N SER A 528 -5.05 -15.80 -2.51
CA SER A 528 -5.80 -14.77 -3.24
C SER A 528 -6.08 -15.11 -4.72
N PHE A 529 -5.61 -16.27 -5.22
CA PHE A 529 -5.75 -16.65 -6.63
C PHE A 529 -6.95 -17.59 -6.86
N ASP A 530 -7.73 -17.30 -7.89
CA ASP A 530 -8.95 -18.06 -8.21
C ASP A 530 -8.68 -19.41 -8.90
N LYS A 531 -7.53 -19.53 -9.57
CA LYS A 531 -7.16 -20.70 -10.38
C LYS A 531 -5.70 -21.08 -10.13
N GLY A 532 -5.50 -22.00 -9.20
CA GLY A 532 -4.26 -22.72 -8.94
C GLY A 532 -4.34 -24.18 -9.34
N TRP A 533 -3.24 -24.69 -9.90
CA TRP A 533 -3.05 -26.07 -10.31
C TRP A 533 -1.89 -26.69 -9.52
N ASP A 534 -2.18 -27.72 -8.72
CA ASP A 534 -1.18 -28.45 -7.94
C ASP A 534 -0.32 -29.33 -8.84
N PHE A 535 0.81 -28.79 -9.31
CA PHE A 535 1.59 -29.40 -10.39
C PHE A 535 2.17 -30.76 -9.98
N PHE A 536 2.62 -30.90 -8.73
CA PHE A 536 3.15 -32.16 -8.19
C PHE A 536 2.11 -33.01 -7.45
N GLY A 537 0.92 -32.48 -7.21
CA GLY A 537 -0.22 -33.21 -6.63
C GLY A 537 -0.14 -33.41 -5.11
N ASP A 538 0.85 -32.83 -4.45
CA ASP A 538 1.07 -32.87 -3.00
C ASP A 538 1.06 -31.47 -2.35
N GLY A 539 0.73 -30.43 -3.13
CA GLY A 539 0.70 -29.03 -2.72
C GLY A 539 2.06 -28.37 -2.58
N SER A 540 3.15 -29.02 -3.01
CA SER A 540 4.51 -28.45 -2.94
C SER A 540 4.77 -27.33 -3.95
N MET A 541 4.04 -27.33 -5.08
CA MET A 541 4.07 -26.26 -6.06
C MET A 541 2.71 -26.08 -6.71
N TRP A 542 2.19 -24.85 -6.63
CA TRP A 542 0.95 -24.44 -7.29
C TRP A 542 1.28 -23.48 -8.41
N ILE A 543 0.89 -23.83 -9.64
CA ILE A 543 0.95 -22.90 -10.77
C ILE A 543 -0.39 -22.18 -10.84
N MET A 544 -0.39 -20.85 -10.77
CA MET A 544 -1.60 -20.04 -10.64
C MET A 544 -1.69 -19.02 -11.77
N GLN A 545 -2.89 -18.79 -12.30
CA GLN A 545 -3.11 -17.78 -13.33
C GLN A 545 -3.01 -16.37 -12.76
N ALA A 546 -2.24 -15.50 -13.41
CA ALA A 546 -2.09 -14.09 -13.04
C ALA A 546 -2.14 -13.18 -14.30
N PRO A 547 -3.24 -13.22 -15.07
CA PRO A 547 -3.34 -12.47 -16.32
C PRO A 547 -3.22 -10.95 -16.10
N GLY A 548 -2.99 -10.23 -17.19
CA GLY A 548 -2.90 -8.77 -17.21
C GLY A 548 -1.67 -8.28 -17.95
N HIS A 549 -0.48 -8.71 -17.51
CA HIS A 549 0.74 -8.50 -18.31
C HIS A 549 0.60 -9.10 -19.71
N CYS A 550 0.17 -10.36 -19.76
CA CYS A 550 -0.38 -10.99 -20.96
C CYS A 550 -1.44 -12.02 -20.57
N PRO A 551 -2.29 -12.49 -21.50
CA PRO A 551 -3.40 -13.40 -21.19
C PRO A 551 -2.96 -14.73 -20.54
N GLY A 552 -1.80 -15.25 -20.96
CA GLY A 552 -1.25 -16.51 -20.47
C GLY A 552 -0.28 -16.39 -19.31
N HIS A 553 -0.18 -15.22 -18.65
CA HIS A 553 0.74 -15.03 -17.53
C HIS A 553 0.37 -15.91 -16.33
N GLN A 554 1.39 -16.54 -15.74
CA GLN A 554 1.26 -17.42 -14.58
C GLN A 554 2.38 -17.21 -13.55
N VAL A 555 2.06 -17.55 -12.30
CA VAL A 555 2.97 -17.50 -11.14
C VAL A 555 3.08 -18.87 -10.49
N ALA A 556 4.16 -19.13 -9.75
CA ALA A 556 4.34 -20.39 -9.01
C ALA A 556 4.50 -20.15 -7.51
N LEU A 557 3.57 -20.67 -6.71
CA LEU A 557 3.67 -20.72 -5.25
C LEU A 557 4.37 -22.01 -4.83
N CYS A 558 5.60 -21.89 -4.38
CA CYS A 558 6.49 -22.99 -4.02
C CYS A 558 6.59 -23.13 -2.50
N ARG A 559 6.16 -24.27 -1.93
CA ARG A 559 6.39 -24.57 -0.51
C ARG A 559 7.84 -25.01 -0.32
N VAL A 560 8.58 -24.31 0.55
CA VAL A 560 10.02 -24.55 0.77
C VAL A 560 10.34 -25.12 2.15
N SER A 561 9.43 -25.02 3.12
CA SER A 561 9.52 -25.67 4.44
C SER A 561 8.15 -26.13 4.91
N THR A 562 8.10 -27.07 5.88
CA THR A 562 6.84 -27.60 6.47
C THR A 562 6.76 -27.48 7.99
N SER A 563 7.77 -26.85 8.63
CA SER A 563 7.80 -26.66 10.08
C SER A 563 8.49 -25.34 10.45
N PRO A 564 7.78 -24.20 10.32
CA PRO A 564 6.42 -24.04 9.79
C PRO A 564 6.36 -24.13 8.26
N ASP A 565 5.15 -24.19 7.69
CA ASP A 565 4.95 -24.02 6.25
C ASP A 565 5.43 -22.62 5.83
N THR A 566 6.40 -22.54 4.92
CA THR A 566 6.81 -21.27 4.27
C THR A 566 6.89 -21.41 2.76
N TYR A 567 6.68 -20.30 2.08
CA TYR A 567 6.49 -20.27 0.63
C TYR A 567 7.29 -19.16 -0.04
N VAL A 568 7.73 -19.44 -1.26
CA VAL A 568 8.24 -18.43 -2.20
C VAL A 568 7.27 -18.36 -3.38
N LEU A 569 6.79 -17.17 -3.72
CA LEU A 569 5.92 -16.93 -4.87
C LEU A 569 6.73 -16.34 -6.03
N LEU A 570 7.02 -17.18 -7.03
CA LEU A 570 7.69 -16.81 -8.26
C LEU A 570 6.70 -16.07 -9.16
N SER A 571 6.82 -14.76 -9.24
CA SER A 571 5.72 -13.88 -9.68
C SER A 571 5.85 -13.41 -11.13
N GLY A 572 6.93 -13.78 -11.83
CA GLY A 572 7.20 -13.31 -13.19
C GLY A 572 7.02 -11.79 -13.30
N ASP A 573 6.38 -11.37 -14.39
CA ASP A 573 6.02 -9.97 -14.65
C ASP A 573 4.59 -9.61 -14.25
N THR A 574 4.05 -10.16 -13.15
CA THR A 574 2.79 -9.62 -12.61
C THR A 574 2.91 -8.11 -12.40
N CYS A 575 4.10 -7.66 -12.00
CA CYS A 575 4.64 -6.33 -12.23
C CYS A 575 6.18 -6.40 -12.23
N HIS A 576 6.86 -5.32 -12.59
CA HIS A 576 8.32 -5.34 -12.80
C HIS A 576 9.13 -4.81 -11.61
N SER A 577 8.45 -4.37 -10.53
CA SER A 577 9.13 -3.73 -9.41
C SER A 577 8.39 -3.93 -8.09
N ARG A 578 9.15 -4.10 -7.01
CA ARG A 578 8.58 -4.19 -5.65
C ARG A 578 7.77 -2.96 -5.25
N TYR A 579 8.12 -1.78 -5.80
CA TYR A 579 7.41 -0.53 -5.50
C TYR A 579 5.98 -0.55 -6.04
N ILE A 580 5.61 -1.50 -6.91
CA ILE A 580 4.25 -1.61 -7.45
C ILE A 580 3.35 -2.45 -6.53
N TYR A 581 3.87 -3.52 -5.90
CA TYR A 581 3.05 -4.49 -5.16
C TYR A 581 3.30 -4.54 -3.65
N SER A 582 4.32 -3.89 -3.09
CA SER A 582 4.62 -4.03 -1.65
C SER A 582 3.45 -3.54 -0.78
N PRO A 583 3.11 -4.24 0.32
CA PRO A 583 2.02 -3.87 1.22
C PRO A 583 2.36 -2.68 2.13
N PHE A 584 1.39 -1.80 2.37
CA PHE A 584 1.52 -0.69 3.33
C PHE A 584 1.71 -1.21 4.77
N PRO A 585 2.51 -0.53 5.62
CA PRO A 585 3.09 0.81 5.43
C PRO A 585 4.49 0.89 4.76
N GLY A 586 4.93 -0.07 3.93
CA GLY A 586 6.19 0.08 3.15
C GLY A 586 6.03 -0.14 1.64
N PRO A 587 6.98 0.32 0.80
CA PRO A 587 7.79 1.55 0.91
C PRO A 587 6.94 2.82 0.66
N ASP A 588 7.45 3.98 1.09
CA ASP A 588 6.82 5.31 1.15
C ASP A 588 6.15 5.83 -0.15
N LEU A 589 6.34 5.14 -1.29
CA LEU A 589 5.69 5.40 -2.56
C LEU A 589 5.35 4.07 -3.24
N ARG A 590 4.06 3.74 -3.33
CA ARG A 590 3.62 2.80 -4.37
C ARG A 590 3.77 3.47 -5.73
N SER A 591 4.51 2.84 -6.62
CA SER A 591 4.58 3.25 -8.02
C SER A 591 3.44 2.61 -8.80
N ASP A 592 2.93 3.33 -9.79
CA ASP A 592 2.10 2.71 -10.83
C ASP A 592 2.93 1.78 -11.72
N VAL A 593 2.23 0.91 -12.43
CA VAL A 593 2.74 0.36 -13.69
C VAL A 593 3.19 1.52 -14.58
N ALA A 594 4.38 1.39 -15.19
CA ALA A 594 4.88 2.42 -16.08
C ALA A 594 3.97 2.59 -17.31
N CYS A 595 3.67 3.85 -17.62
CA CYS A 595 3.02 4.24 -18.87
C CYS A 595 3.79 5.37 -19.55
N TRP A 596 4.07 5.22 -20.85
CA TRP A 596 4.88 6.16 -21.62
C TRP A 596 4.28 6.42 -23.02
N VAL A 597 4.78 7.44 -23.69
CA VAL A 597 4.45 7.72 -25.09
C VAL A 597 5.19 6.74 -25.99
N HIS A 598 4.47 5.99 -26.83
CA HIS A 598 5.07 5.08 -27.79
C HIS A 598 6.11 5.79 -28.68
N PRO A 599 7.29 5.20 -28.97
CA PRO A 599 8.32 5.81 -29.81
C PRO A 599 7.84 6.26 -31.21
N SER A 600 6.76 5.67 -31.75
CA SER A 600 6.17 6.09 -33.03
C SER A 600 5.35 7.39 -32.95
N HIS A 601 4.90 7.77 -31.75
CA HIS A 601 4.04 8.93 -31.52
C HIS A 601 4.80 10.11 -30.90
N GLY A 602 5.97 9.86 -30.31
CA GLY A 602 6.82 10.89 -29.73
C GLY A 602 8.04 10.29 -29.03
N PRO A 603 8.96 11.13 -28.54
CA PRO A 603 10.10 10.65 -27.77
C PRO A 603 9.63 10.00 -26.46
N PRO A 604 9.99 8.74 -26.16
CA PRO A 604 9.62 8.09 -24.90
C PRO A 604 10.17 8.84 -23.69
N GLY A 605 9.44 8.79 -22.57
CA GLY A 605 9.78 9.56 -21.38
C GLY A 605 9.68 11.08 -21.57
N SER A 606 8.90 11.56 -22.55
CA SER A 606 8.59 12.99 -22.75
C SER A 606 7.37 13.48 -21.99
N GLU A 607 6.46 12.56 -21.64
CA GLU A 607 5.29 12.73 -20.76
C GLU A 607 4.72 11.34 -20.43
N LYS A 608 3.71 11.28 -19.54
CA LYS A 608 2.93 10.07 -19.29
C LYS A 608 2.06 9.78 -20.51
N GLY A 609 2.20 8.60 -21.10
CA GLY A 609 1.39 8.15 -22.23
C GLY A 609 0.51 6.95 -21.87
N GLU A 610 -0.05 6.30 -22.88
CA GLU A 610 -0.93 5.13 -22.72
C GLU A 610 -0.21 3.80 -22.98
N THR A 611 1.03 3.83 -23.47
CA THR A 611 1.80 2.60 -23.76
C THR A 611 2.36 2.01 -22.48
N THR A 612 2.18 0.71 -22.30
CA THR A 612 2.69 -0.06 -21.16
C THR A 612 3.12 -1.45 -21.60
N MET A 613 3.85 -2.20 -20.76
CA MET A 613 4.18 -3.61 -21.02
C MET A 613 3.01 -4.56 -20.72
N HIS A 614 1.91 -4.04 -20.14
CA HIS A 614 0.74 -4.85 -19.78
C HIS A 614 -0.34 -4.79 -20.86
N VAL A 615 -0.70 -5.95 -21.42
CA VAL A 615 -1.74 -6.07 -22.45
C VAL A 615 -3.12 -5.65 -21.93
N ASP A 616 -3.43 -5.98 -20.68
CA ASP A 616 -4.66 -5.58 -19.99
C ASP A 616 -4.28 -4.97 -18.64
N LEU A 617 -4.28 -3.63 -18.59
CA LEU A 617 -3.86 -2.90 -17.41
C LEU A 617 -4.81 -3.12 -16.22
N GLU A 618 -6.12 -3.21 -16.46
CA GLU A 618 -7.10 -3.43 -15.38
C GLU A 618 -6.91 -4.80 -14.75
N GLU A 619 -6.81 -5.86 -15.57
CA GLU A 619 -6.56 -7.21 -15.05
C GLU A 619 -5.15 -7.32 -14.43
N ALA A 620 -4.16 -6.58 -14.94
CA ALA A 620 -2.83 -6.53 -14.34
C ALA A 620 -2.90 -6.02 -12.90
N TYR A 621 -3.62 -4.93 -12.63
CA TYR A 621 -3.77 -4.44 -11.26
C TYR A 621 -4.55 -5.40 -10.35
N ARG A 622 -5.53 -6.16 -10.88
CA ARG A 622 -6.17 -7.25 -10.12
C ARG A 622 -5.15 -8.33 -9.75
N SER A 623 -4.27 -8.73 -10.67
CA SER A 623 -3.20 -9.69 -10.40
C SER A 623 -2.13 -9.13 -9.45
N ILE A 624 -1.78 -7.86 -9.54
CA ILE A 624 -0.89 -7.14 -8.60
C ILE A 624 -1.50 -7.12 -7.21
N ALA A 625 -2.81 -6.89 -7.07
CA ALA A 625 -3.47 -6.92 -5.78
C ALA A 625 -3.49 -8.34 -5.19
N ARG A 626 -3.67 -9.38 -6.01
CA ARG A 626 -3.55 -10.78 -5.57
C ARG A 626 -2.14 -11.08 -5.07
N LEU A 627 -1.12 -10.67 -5.82
CA LEU A 627 0.29 -10.76 -5.44
C LEU A 627 0.56 -10.06 -4.11
N THR A 628 0.12 -8.81 -3.99
CA THR A 628 0.23 -8.00 -2.77
C THR A 628 -0.40 -8.69 -1.58
N ARG A 629 -1.61 -9.24 -1.74
CA ARG A 629 -2.31 -9.95 -0.68
C ARG A 629 -1.54 -11.19 -0.23
N MET A 630 -0.86 -11.89 -1.13
CA MET A 630 0.05 -12.99 -0.75
C MET A 630 1.28 -12.46 0.00
N GLU A 631 1.86 -11.34 -0.44
CA GLU A 631 3.00 -10.71 0.24
C GLU A 631 2.64 -10.23 1.65
N MET A 632 1.37 -9.98 1.97
CA MET A 632 0.96 -9.67 3.35
C MET A 632 1.05 -10.85 4.31
N GLU A 633 1.13 -12.09 3.81
CA GLU A 633 1.22 -13.26 4.67
C GLU A 633 2.65 -13.45 5.20
N ASP A 634 2.81 -13.55 6.53
CA ASP A 634 4.12 -13.69 7.18
C ASP A 634 4.94 -14.89 6.70
N ASN A 635 4.30 -15.90 6.12
CA ASN A 635 4.93 -17.12 5.65
C ASN A 635 5.06 -17.21 4.12
N VAL A 636 4.81 -16.11 3.40
CA VAL A 636 5.02 -16.01 1.95
C VAL A 636 6.00 -14.88 1.66
N ILE A 637 6.97 -15.12 0.79
CA ILE A 637 7.80 -14.07 0.16
C ILE A 637 7.56 -14.09 -1.35
N CYS A 638 7.17 -12.95 -1.90
CA CYS A 638 6.95 -12.76 -3.32
C CYS A 638 8.22 -12.25 -4.00
N ILE A 639 8.48 -12.70 -5.22
CA ILE A 639 9.64 -12.25 -6.01
C ILE A 639 9.21 -12.11 -7.46
N VAL A 640 9.20 -10.87 -7.97
CA VAL A 640 9.00 -10.61 -9.39
C VAL A 640 10.30 -10.84 -10.17
N ALA A 641 10.19 -11.06 -11.48
CA ALA A 641 11.35 -11.45 -12.32
C ALA A 641 12.49 -10.42 -12.31
N HIS A 642 12.16 -9.16 -12.04
CA HIS A 642 13.05 -8.01 -12.20
C HIS A 642 13.37 -7.26 -10.90
N GLU A 643 13.28 -7.95 -9.76
CA GLU A 643 13.40 -7.32 -8.44
C GLU A 643 14.85 -7.09 -8.00
N THR A 644 15.39 -5.94 -8.41
CA THR A 644 16.78 -5.55 -8.09
C THR A 644 17.04 -5.47 -6.58
N GLU A 645 16.06 -5.11 -5.77
CA GLU A 645 16.20 -5.10 -4.32
C GLU A 645 16.41 -6.49 -3.73
N MET A 646 15.74 -7.51 -4.27
CA MET A 646 15.99 -8.89 -3.88
C MET A 646 17.41 -9.32 -4.26
N ALA A 647 17.89 -8.93 -5.45
CA ALA A 647 19.27 -9.20 -5.84
C ALA A 647 20.27 -8.57 -4.85
N ARG A 648 20.03 -7.32 -4.41
CA ARG A 648 20.87 -6.63 -3.42
C ARG A 648 20.82 -7.32 -2.05
N GLU A 649 19.62 -7.66 -1.57
CA GLU A 649 19.42 -8.37 -0.30
C GLU A 649 20.19 -9.70 -0.28
N LEU A 650 20.23 -10.39 -1.41
CA LEU A 650 20.92 -11.67 -1.53
C LEU A 650 22.43 -11.57 -1.79
N ASP A 651 22.94 -10.36 -2.08
CA ASP A 651 24.25 -10.10 -2.71
C ASP A 651 24.44 -10.95 -3.99
N LEU A 652 23.42 -10.95 -4.85
CA LEU A 652 23.30 -11.82 -6.02
C LEU A 652 23.59 -11.05 -7.32
N GLY A 653 24.86 -11.00 -7.68
CA GLY A 653 25.33 -10.40 -8.93
C GLY A 653 25.06 -11.24 -10.18
N ILE A 654 25.25 -10.65 -11.34
CA ILE A 654 25.07 -11.29 -12.64
C ILE A 654 25.89 -12.59 -12.80
N GLY A 655 25.25 -13.66 -13.26
CA GLY A 655 25.86 -14.98 -13.40
C GLY A 655 26.17 -15.70 -12.09
N GLN A 656 25.49 -15.32 -11.02
CA GLN A 656 25.52 -16.01 -9.72
C GLN A 656 24.18 -16.71 -9.43
N MET A 657 24.16 -17.50 -8.36
CA MET A 657 22.97 -18.23 -7.91
C MET A 657 22.81 -18.22 -6.40
N LYS A 658 21.56 -18.35 -5.94
CA LYS A 658 21.21 -18.45 -4.52
C LYS A 658 20.37 -19.68 -4.22
N GLN A 659 20.81 -20.46 -3.23
CA GLN A 659 20.10 -21.61 -2.65
C GLN A 659 19.73 -21.34 -1.18
N GLY A 660 19.06 -22.30 -0.53
CA GLY A 660 18.70 -22.22 0.89
C GLY A 660 17.40 -21.46 1.15
N TRP A 661 16.48 -21.48 0.18
CA TRP A 661 15.20 -20.79 0.28
C TRP A 661 14.29 -21.35 1.38
N ASP A 662 14.51 -22.57 1.87
CA ASP A 662 13.85 -23.11 3.07
C ASP A 662 14.06 -22.25 4.33
N LYS A 663 15.09 -21.41 4.33
CA LYS A 663 15.46 -20.51 5.44
C LYS A 663 15.26 -19.03 5.15
N TRP A 664 14.55 -18.66 4.09
CA TRP A 664 14.38 -17.23 3.73
C TRP A 664 13.82 -16.42 4.90
N LYS A 665 12.89 -17.02 5.67
CA LYS A 665 12.23 -16.38 6.81
C LYS A 665 13.17 -16.21 8.00
N GLU A 666 13.96 -17.25 8.32
CA GLU A 666 14.99 -17.19 9.37
C GLU A 666 16.08 -16.16 9.04
N ASN A 667 16.46 -16.07 7.77
CA ASN A 667 17.46 -15.11 7.30
C ASN A 667 16.90 -13.68 7.19
N GLY A 668 15.59 -13.47 7.38
CA GLY A 668 14.97 -12.15 7.33
C GLY A 668 14.90 -11.53 5.93
N TRP A 669 15.05 -12.31 4.85
CA TRP A 669 15.18 -11.77 3.49
C TRP A 669 13.99 -10.94 3.04
N LYS A 670 12.76 -11.32 3.44
CA LYS A 670 11.55 -10.54 3.14
C LYS A 670 11.61 -9.14 3.73
N LYS A 671 11.91 -9.04 5.04
CA LYS A 671 12.08 -7.75 5.72
C LYS A 671 13.24 -6.94 5.12
N GLY A 672 14.33 -7.62 4.76
CA GLY A 672 15.50 -7.03 4.12
C GLY A 672 15.14 -6.33 2.81
N LYS A 673 14.53 -7.06 1.86
CA LYS A 673 14.07 -6.47 0.59
C LYS A 673 13.02 -5.37 0.80
N GLU A 674 12.15 -5.49 1.81
CA GLU A 674 11.11 -4.49 2.13
C GLU A 674 11.72 -3.16 2.60
N SER A 675 12.76 -3.21 3.42
CA SER A 675 13.42 -2.05 4.03
C SER A 675 14.39 -1.27 3.13
N GLY A 676 14.66 -1.75 1.90
CA GLY A 676 15.67 -1.19 1.02
C GLY A 676 15.45 0.28 0.64
N ILE A 677 16.39 1.15 1.02
CA ILE A 677 16.45 2.59 0.68
C ILE A 677 16.40 2.75 -0.86
N GLN A 678 15.56 3.68 -1.35
CA GLN A 678 15.53 4.09 -2.77
C GLN A 678 16.93 4.51 -3.24
N PRO A 679 17.41 4.08 -4.41
CA PRO A 679 18.71 4.51 -4.91
C PRO A 679 18.72 6.03 -5.17
N THR A 680 19.74 6.72 -4.66
CA THR A 680 20.12 8.03 -5.20
C THR A 680 20.64 7.81 -6.63
N PRO A 681 20.20 8.61 -7.63
CA PRO A 681 20.70 8.48 -9.00
C PRO A 681 22.23 8.55 -9.00
N ILE A 682 22.88 7.53 -9.58
CA ILE A 682 24.32 7.55 -9.77
C ILE A 682 24.60 8.63 -10.82
N SER A 683 25.16 9.76 -10.41
CA SER A 683 25.76 10.72 -11.33
C SER A 683 27.00 10.08 -11.96
N HIS A 684 26.98 9.98 -13.28
CA HIS A 684 27.99 9.47 -14.22
C HIS A 684 29.41 9.18 -13.71
#